data_AF-A0A3M1CT54-F1
#
_entry.id   AF-A0A3M1CT54-F1
#
_cell.length_a   1.000
_cell.length_b   1.000
_cell.length_c   1.000
_cell.angle_alpha   90.00
_cell.angle_beta   90.00
_cell.angle_gamma   90.00
#
_symmetry.space_group_name_H-M   'P 1'
#
loop_
_entity.id
_entity.type
_entity.pdbx_description
1 polymer ?
#
loop_
_entity_poly.entity_id
_entity_poly.type
_entity_poly.pdbx_seq_one_letter_code
_entity_poly.pdbx_strand_id
1 'polypeptide(L)'
;MANTPIKHLFARDIHRRIEEVIKVDQTDEQIIHDELAEYVVTDAIRRHYTEILERYSETPNKPHEGIGVWVSGFFGSGKSSFAKMLGLALENRSILGDPASKLFASRAADNKIAALLAGIAERIPTDAVIFDVSTDRGIRSGNQTLTEITYRLFLKHLGYAEDLDLAELEITLEQKGELDAFKAAYAEEFDQAWDENKDLISFSLGEASVVMHRLHPERYATEDSWLQAAQNRADITPGKLAERASRLMARRRPGRSLVFVIDEVGQFVARDVQKMLDLQAVVQNLGRIGRGRIWLVVTSQEKLTELVGGLDDRRVELARLMDRFPLQVHLEPSDISEVTSKRVLSKNADGERILRDLYTAHSGRLLAHTRLSADIKLPVLSDTGFMDLYPLLPYQIDLIIQVVSGLRTQGGASKHVGGANRTIIKLAQQLLIHDAVGLAEQPVGKLARMDHIYDLVAGNIASEIRGKIAEIPAKVSHPFAQPVAKAICLLQYVKSVHRTAENIAAGLHPGVAEDSVLPEVKAALQELVDSHMVRVADGQYRIPTPAEDDWETTRDSFSPKPGDINRIYTEIVSGLWEPTPTHNLLGAKTFKAGLVLGGRSIIEADIAFHVTLAPAGTEFEEEAALARKRSQSERKNVFWVAALDERIDRETVQVFRSREILSRKSRNARTKDETALVSEEKVRLRGHEGELKRLIKESLLNGVITFRGNDRSPDDSVSSVSQAASRVLAQVLPDVFDRFEEGAARVTGKDLDALMQSENLRGLTPVFAQLDLVRDAQGQPVFNTDAGPLKEVMDRIENKTSYGETATGRYLAAELAREPFGWSLDVVRLFVVTLLRAGKIKATSKGMTIESALSVEARNTFGSNNLFRACSFQKKVSGTDIEDWLEAEEAFRDVFGKSLPELQAAVVADAIRKEVGVAEDLLVEVLTTLRSHRLPGTTLLQEAIDQVRAIRSGGEDDAIQTFNATHKALKDAIRRANELNAALTEPALYGLSRARQALGSLWSFLDGEPDVADDLRAKAAELEDLLKRETFFRELPTIDQHTTALVDAYDQRFDQAVADRAAAYTRALETLHGTDGWDELNEEQQERVEAPLRSRATDRVPKSATIPFLRSELSACPEHLKRAIQEMLELLEGNRLVTLNIATFFGTRVENEEQLDAALDALKRECLKLLAADKKILVQ
;
A
#
# COMPACT_ATOMS: atom_id res chain seq x y z
N MET A 1 -4.51 -71.99 -8.29
CA MET A 1 -4.88 -70.70 -7.66
C MET A 1 -4.74 -69.51 -8.60
N ALA A 2 -3.80 -69.52 -9.57
CA ALA A 2 -3.47 -68.37 -10.44
C ALA A 2 -4.59 -67.81 -11.36
N ASN A 3 -5.77 -68.41 -11.40
CA ASN A 3 -6.87 -67.99 -12.29
C ASN A 3 -8.19 -67.73 -11.57
N THR A 4 -8.22 -67.70 -10.23
CA THR A 4 -9.44 -67.34 -9.49
C THR A 4 -9.74 -65.85 -9.73
N PRO A 5 -10.94 -65.47 -10.20
CA PRO A 5 -11.31 -64.06 -10.35
C PRO A 5 -11.50 -63.36 -8.99
N ILE A 6 -11.16 -62.07 -8.90
CA ILE A 6 -11.25 -61.26 -7.68
C ILE A 6 -12.68 -61.24 -7.10
N LYS A 7 -13.72 -61.29 -7.93
CA LYS A 7 -15.13 -61.27 -7.47
C LYS A 7 -15.50 -62.39 -6.51
N HIS A 8 -14.82 -63.54 -6.58
CA HIS A 8 -15.11 -64.69 -5.71
C HIS A 8 -14.53 -64.54 -4.29
N LEU A 9 -13.74 -63.49 -4.02
CA LEU A 9 -13.19 -63.23 -2.70
C LEU A 9 -14.18 -62.57 -1.74
N PHE A 10 -15.22 -61.91 -2.24
CA PHE A 10 -16.11 -61.08 -1.43
C PHE A 10 -17.23 -61.88 -0.78
N ALA A 11 -17.65 -61.47 0.42
CA ALA A 11 -18.74 -62.09 1.18
C ALA A 11 -20.14 -61.61 0.74
N ARG A 12 -20.22 -60.40 0.17
CA ARG A 12 -21.47 -59.79 -0.30
C ARG A 12 -21.42 -59.64 -1.81
N ASP A 13 -22.59 -59.60 -2.45
CA ASP A 13 -22.68 -59.29 -3.88
C ASP A 13 -22.16 -57.87 -4.17
N ILE A 14 -21.15 -57.78 -5.03
CA ILE A 14 -20.52 -56.52 -5.44
C ILE A 14 -21.35 -55.74 -6.46
N HIS A 15 -22.39 -56.35 -7.07
CA HIS A 15 -23.28 -55.69 -8.03
C HIS A 15 -24.52 -55.05 -7.39
N ARG A 16 -24.74 -55.26 -6.08
CA ARG A 16 -25.88 -54.67 -5.38
C ARG A 16 -25.86 -53.14 -5.42
N ARG A 17 -27.04 -52.54 -5.33
CA ARG A 17 -27.22 -51.08 -5.36
C ARG A 17 -26.73 -50.45 -4.07
N ILE A 18 -25.73 -49.58 -4.18
CA ILE A 18 -25.26 -48.71 -3.09
C ILE A 18 -25.60 -47.28 -3.51
N GLU A 19 -26.45 -46.62 -2.72
CA GLU A 19 -26.80 -45.21 -2.93
C GLU A 19 -25.58 -44.31 -2.75
N GLU A 20 -25.38 -43.43 -3.72
CA GLU A 20 -24.23 -42.52 -3.74
C GLU A 20 -24.44 -41.35 -2.78
N VAL A 21 -25.68 -40.87 -2.65
CA VAL A 21 -26.03 -39.70 -1.84
C VAL A 21 -27.24 -40.03 -0.98
N ILE A 22 -27.12 -39.79 0.32
CA ILE A 22 -28.21 -39.96 1.27
C ILE A 22 -29.08 -38.72 1.20
N LYS A 23 -30.35 -38.91 0.84
CA LYS A 23 -31.36 -37.85 0.87
C LYS A 23 -31.95 -37.80 2.27
N VAL A 24 -31.71 -36.71 2.98
CA VAL A 24 -32.14 -36.56 4.38
C VAL A 24 -33.65 -36.35 4.52
N ASP A 25 -34.31 -35.87 3.47
CA ASP A 25 -35.77 -35.68 3.34
C ASP A 25 -36.52 -36.92 2.80
N GLN A 26 -35.82 -38.03 2.57
CA GLN A 26 -36.44 -39.27 2.08
C GLN A 26 -37.48 -39.80 3.05
N THR A 27 -38.71 -40.03 2.58
CA THR A 27 -39.84 -40.54 3.37
C THR A 27 -40.24 -41.97 3.03
N ASP A 28 -39.73 -42.55 1.94
CA ASP A 28 -39.98 -43.94 1.53
C ASP A 28 -39.39 -44.94 2.54
N GLU A 29 -40.25 -45.74 3.17
CA GLU A 29 -39.86 -46.67 4.23
C GLU A 29 -38.90 -47.77 3.76
N GLN A 30 -39.01 -48.22 2.51
CA GLN A 30 -38.12 -49.26 1.98
C GLN A 30 -36.70 -48.72 1.83
N ILE A 31 -36.55 -47.50 1.31
CA ILE A 31 -35.24 -46.87 1.14
C ILE A 31 -34.60 -46.61 2.50
N ILE A 32 -35.36 -46.10 3.48
CA ILE A 32 -34.84 -45.86 4.83
C ILE A 32 -34.43 -47.18 5.51
N HIS A 33 -35.22 -48.24 5.35
CA HIS A 33 -34.89 -49.57 5.85
C HIS A 33 -33.55 -50.08 5.27
N ASP A 34 -33.36 -49.96 3.97
CA ASP A 34 -32.14 -50.40 3.29
C ASP A 34 -30.93 -49.56 3.69
N GLU A 35 -31.09 -48.24 3.87
CA GLU A 35 -30.05 -47.36 4.41
C GLU A 35 -29.63 -47.77 5.83
N LEU A 36 -30.60 -48.03 6.73
CA LEU A 36 -30.34 -48.54 8.08
C LEU A 36 -29.65 -49.91 8.03
N ALA A 37 -30.09 -50.81 7.14
CA ALA A 37 -29.54 -52.15 7.01
C ALA A 37 -28.08 -52.15 6.51
N GLU A 38 -27.71 -51.19 5.67
CA GLU A 38 -26.36 -51.06 5.14
C GLU A 38 -25.42 -50.19 5.98
N TYR A 39 -25.95 -49.48 7.00
CA TYR A 39 -25.14 -48.61 7.84
C TYR A 39 -24.10 -49.39 8.65
N VAL A 40 -22.84 -48.96 8.56
CA VAL A 40 -21.71 -49.56 9.26
C VAL A 40 -21.28 -48.65 10.40
N VAL A 41 -21.31 -49.18 11.61
CA VAL A 41 -20.90 -48.47 12.83
C VAL A 41 -19.46 -48.89 13.17
N THR A 42 -18.49 -48.02 12.85
CA THR A 42 -17.09 -48.18 13.27
C THR A 42 -16.94 -47.96 14.78
N ASP A 43 -15.79 -48.31 15.35
CA ASP A 43 -15.55 -48.09 16.78
C ASP A 43 -15.52 -46.59 17.16
N ALA A 44 -15.07 -45.71 16.26
CA ALA A 44 -15.13 -44.26 16.50
C ALA A 44 -16.58 -43.74 16.41
N ILE A 45 -17.33 -44.12 15.37
CA ILE A 45 -18.75 -43.77 15.22
C ILE A 45 -19.56 -44.27 16.42
N ARG A 46 -19.30 -45.48 16.90
CA ARG A 46 -19.92 -46.08 18.10
C ARG A 46 -19.71 -45.23 19.35
N ARG A 47 -18.49 -44.74 19.58
CA ARG A 47 -18.17 -43.86 20.72
C ARG A 47 -18.97 -42.55 20.65
N HIS A 48 -19.03 -41.93 19.48
CA HIS A 48 -19.79 -40.69 19.28
C HIS A 48 -21.30 -40.87 19.52
N TYR A 49 -21.91 -41.94 18.98
CA TYR A 49 -23.31 -42.23 19.28
C TYR A 49 -23.53 -42.46 20.78
N THR A 50 -22.64 -43.20 21.43
CA THR A 50 -22.77 -43.46 22.87
C THR A 50 -22.77 -42.18 23.67
N GLU A 51 -21.82 -41.27 23.43
CA GLU A 51 -21.71 -39.99 24.14
C GLU A 51 -22.95 -39.10 23.94
N ILE A 52 -23.45 -39.01 22.70
CA ILE A 52 -24.65 -38.23 22.38
C ILE A 52 -25.88 -38.83 23.07
N LEU A 53 -26.08 -40.14 22.98
CA LEU A 53 -27.23 -40.83 23.56
C LEU A 53 -27.20 -40.77 25.09
N GLU A 54 -26.03 -40.86 25.72
CA GLU A 54 -25.88 -40.68 27.17
C GLU A 54 -26.33 -39.28 27.59
N ARG A 55 -25.78 -38.24 26.96
CA ARG A 55 -26.19 -36.85 27.23
C ARG A 55 -27.67 -36.63 26.99
N TYR A 56 -28.21 -37.16 25.89
CA TYR A 56 -29.64 -37.08 25.58
C TYR A 56 -30.49 -37.73 26.68
N SER A 57 -30.11 -38.93 27.12
CA SER A 57 -30.85 -39.71 28.14
C SER A 57 -30.86 -39.06 29.54
N GLU A 58 -29.85 -38.25 29.89
CA GLU A 58 -29.77 -37.56 31.19
C GLU A 58 -30.70 -36.33 31.26
N THR A 59 -31.11 -35.81 30.11
CA THR A 59 -31.76 -34.51 29.97
C THR A 59 -33.02 -34.31 30.83
N PRO A 60 -33.94 -35.29 30.96
CA PRO A 60 -35.12 -35.13 31.83
C PRO A 60 -34.77 -34.90 33.30
N ASN A 61 -33.65 -35.44 33.76
CA ASN A 61 -33.20 -35.34 35.15
C ASN A 61 -32.21 -34.18 35.36
N LYS A 62 -31.50 -33.75 34.30
CA LYS A 62 -30.53 -32.65 34.32
C LYS A 62 -30.73 -31.72 33.13
N PRO A 63 -31.75 -30.84 33.15
CA PRO A 63 -31.96 -29.85 32.08
C PRO A 63 -30.74 -28.94 31.91
N HIS A 64 -30.28 -28.75 30.66
CA HIS A 64 -29.12 -27.92 30.34
C HIS A 64 -29.28 -27.20 29.00
N GLU A 65 -28.41 -26.22 28.74
CA GLU A 65 -28.41 -25.43 27.49
C GLU A 65 -27.54 -26.06 26.38
N GLY A 66 -26.65 -26.98 26.72
CA GLY A 66 -25.71 -27.64 25.80
C GLY A 66 -26.36 -28.70 24.90
N ILE A 67 -27.28 -28.29 24.01
CA ILE A 67 -28.11 -29.18 23.18
C ILE A 67 -27.60 -29.38 21.74
N GLY A 68 -26.51 -28.68 21.39
CA GLY A 68 -25.96 -28.66 20.04
C GLY A 68 -25.02 -29.83 19.77
N VAL A 69 -25.24 -30.53 18.66
CA VAL A 69 -24.34 -31.56 18.10
C VAL A 69 -23.80 -31.09 16.76
N TRP A 70 -22.48 -30.98 16.64
CA TRP A 70 -21.81 -30.60 15.39
C TRP A 70 -21.15 -31.82 14.74
N VAL A 71 -21.61 -32.21 13.56
CA VAL A 71 -21.08 -33.35 12.80
C VAL A 71 -20.22 -32.85 11.65
N SER A 72 -18.92 -33.13 11.72
CA SER A 72 -17.92 -32.66 10.76
C SER A 72 -17.16 -33.80 10.09
N GLY A 73 -16.54 -33.52 8.94
CA GLY A 73 -15.80 -34.49 8.14
C GLY A 73 -15.80 -34.15 6.66
N PHE A 74 -14.87 -34.71 5.89
CA PHE A 74 -14.72 -34.42 4.46
C PHE A 74 -15.94 -34.89 3.62
N PHE A 75 -15.99 -34.52 2.34
CA PHE A 75 -17.10 -34.93 1.46
C PHE A 75 -17.15 -36.45 1.28
N GLY A 76 -18.32 -37.04 1.45
CA GLY A 76 -18.48 -38.50 1.40
C GLY A 76 -18.02 -39.24 2.67
N SER A 77 -17.68 -38.53 3.75
CA SER A 77 -17.33 -39.14 5.04
C SER A 77 -18.53 -39.73 5.80
N GLY A 78 -19.77 -39.53 5.33
CA GLY A 78 -20.98 -40.07 5.94
C GLY A 78 -21.69 -39.15 6.95
N LYS A 79 -21.42 -37.85 6.98
CA LYS A 79 -22.02 -36.88 7.92
C LYS A 79 -23.56 -36.87 7.90
N SER A 80 -24.14 -36.71 6.71
CA SER A 80 -25.59 -36.72 6.48
C SER A 80 -26.19 -38.04 6.95
N SER A 81 -25.50 -39.16 6.67
CA SER A 81 -25.88 -40.48 7.20
C SER A 81 -25.90 -40.49 8.72
N PHE A 82 -24.83 -40.03 9.35
CA PHE A 82 -24.69 -40.04 10.80
C PHE A 82 -25.82 -39.27 11.47
N ALA A 83 -26.06 -38.04 11.00
CA ALA A 83 -27.07 -37.14 11.51
C ALA A 83 -28.50 -37.68 11.28
N LYS A 84 -28.79 -38.19 10.08
CA LYS A 84 -30.07 -38.82 9.74
C LYS A 84 -30.36 -40.05 10.60
N MET A 85 -29.38 -40.96 10.72
CA MET A 85 -29.52 -42.17 11.55
C MET A 85 -29.72 -41.82 13.03
N LEU A 86 -29.06 -40.79 13.54
CA LEU A 86 -29.29 -40.28 14.89
C LEU A 86 -30.73 -39.77 15.07
N GLY A 87 -31.19 -38.92 14.15
CA GLY A 87 -32.56 -38.38 14.18
C GLY A 87 -33.62 -39.47 14.15
N LEU A 88 -33.50 -40.43 13.23
CA LEU A 88 -34.42 -41.57 13.11
C LEU A 88 -34.39 -42.48 14.34
N ALA A 89 -33.20 -42.73 14.91
CA ALA A 89 -33.06 -43.56 16.11
C ALA A 89 -33.69 -42.89 17.34
N LEU A 90 -33.60 -41.56 17.46
CA LEU A 90 -34.24 -40.79 18.54
C LEU A 90 -35.76 -40.68 18.36
N GLU A 91 -36.24 -40.44 17.13
CA GLU A 91 -37.67 -40.41 16.82
C GLU A 91 -38.35 -41.77 17.07
N ASN A 92 -37.57 -42.85 16.89
CA ASN A 92 -38.02 -44.22 17.01
C ASN A 92 -39.24 -44.53 16.11
N ARG A 93 -39.26 -43.94 14.92
CA ARG A 93 -40.29 -44.16 13.90
C ARG A 93 -40.39 -45.64 13.54
N SER A 94 -41.60 -46.14 13.30
CA SER A 94 -41.80 -47.48 12.75
C SER A 94 -41.47 -47.47 11.25
N ILE A 95 -40.58 -48.36 10.83
CA ILE A 95 -40.12 -48.51 9.45
C ILE A 95 -40.38 -49.97 9.05
N LEU A 96 -41.30 -50.19 8.12
CA LEU A 96 -41.74 -51.54 7.73
C LEU A 96 -42.15 -52.42 8.93
N GLY A 97 -42.72 -51.82 9.97
CA GLY A 97 -43.19 -52.50 11.18
C GLY A 97 -42.16 -52.68 12.29
N ASP A 98 -40.86 -52.45 12.04
CA ASP A 98 -39.83 -52.47 13.08
C ASP A 98 -39.49 -51.05 13.57
N PRO A 99 -39.23 -50.82 14.88
CA PRO A 99 -38.78 -49.52 15.37
C PRO A 99 -37.37 -49.17 14.89
N ALA A 100 -37.17 -47.94 14.39
CA ALA A 100 -35.89 -47.45 13.89
C ALA A 100 -34.74 -47.60 14.91
N SER A 101 -35.03 -47.38 16.21
CA SER A 101 -34.05 -47.54 17.28
C SER A 101 -33.52 -48.98 17.40
N LYS A 102 -34.39 -49.96 17.19
CA LYS A 102 -34.06 -51.40 17.23
C LYS A 102 -33.26 -51.82 15.99
N LEU A 103 -33.67 -51.34 14.82
CA LEU A 103 -32.94 -51.56 13.56
C LEU A 103 -31.51 -51.00 13.67
N PHE A 104 -31.36 -49.77 14.15
CA PHE A 104 -30.05 -49.15 14.38
C PHE A 104 -29.22 -49.88 15.45
N ALA A 105 -29.82 -50.23 16.59
CA ALA A 105 -29.13 -50.95 17.66
C ALA A 105 -28.55 -52.30 17.20
N SER A 106 -29.26 -53.01 16.31
CA SER A 106 -28.77 -54.26 15.72
C SER A 106 -27.50 -54.06 14.88
N ARG A 107 -27.34 -52.89 14.24
CA ARG A 107 -26.17 -52.53 13.42
C ARG A 107 -25.02 -52.01 14.24
N ALA A 108 -25.31 -51.28 15.31
CA ALA A 108 -24.31 -50.87 16.28
C ALA A 108 -23.66 -52.08 16.97
N ALA A 109 -24.39 -53.20 17.11
CA ALA A 109 -23.94 -54.42 17.78
C ALA A 109 -23.30 -54.09 19.14
N ASP A 110 -23.99 -53.23 19.91
CA ASP A 110 -23.52 -52.70 21.18
C ASP A 110 -24.66 -52.71 22.21
N ASN A 111 -24.45 -53.44 23.31
CA ASN A 111 -25.47 -53.60 24.36
C ASN A 111 -25.80 -52.26 25.06
N LYS A 112 -24.83 -51.34 25.16
CA LYS A 112 -25.03 -50.05 25.82
C LYS A 112 -25.87 -49.12 24.95
N ILE A 113 -25.58 -49.03 23.64
CA ILE A 113 -26.41 -48.27 22.70
C ILE A 113 -27.84 -48.83 22.67
N ALA A 114 -27.99 -50.16 22.62
CA ALA A 114 -29.31 -50.78 22.64
C ALA A 114 -30.11 -50.41 23.92
N ALA A 115 -29.47 -50.45 25.09
CA ALA A 115 -30.11 -50.07 26.36
C ALA A 115 -30.46 -48.58 26.42
N LEU A 116 -29.56 -47.70 25.96
CA LEU A 116 -29.79 -46.25 25.92
C LEU A 116 -30.97 -45.91 25.01
N LEU A 117 -31.00 -46.46 23.80
CA LEU A 117 -32.07 -46.22 22.84
C LEU A 117 -33.43 -46.73 23.34
N ALA A 118 -33.47 -47.92 23.94
CA ALA A 118 -34.69 -48.44 24.55
C ALA A 118 -35.19 -47.52 25.69
N GLY A 119 -34.29 -47.05 26.56
CA GLY A 119 -34.63 -46.13 27.65
C GLY A 119 -35.07 -44.75 27.15
N ILE A 120 -34.45 -44.23 26.10
CA ILE A 120 -34.84 -42.96 25.45
C ILE A 120 -36.22 -43.10 24.81
N ALA A 121 -36.46 -44.16 24.04
CA ALA A 121 -37.75 -44.39 23.38
C ALA A 121 -38.92 -44.48 24.39
N GLU A 122 -38.68 -45.04 25.57
CA GLU A 122 -39.69 -45.15 26.63
C GLU A 122 -39.89 -43.83 27.41
N ARG A 123 -38.81 -43.14 27.78
CA ARG A 123 -38.85 -42.01 28.73
C ARG A 123 -38.85 -40.64 28.06
N ILE A 124 -38.39 -40.54 26.82
CA ILE A 124 -38.22 -39.30 26.06
C ILE A 124 -38.78 -39.49 24.64
N PRO A 125 -40.11 -39.63 24.47
CA PRO A 125 -40.72 -39.63 23.14
C PRO A 125 -40.27 -38.38 22.37
N THR A 126 -39.77 -38.54 21.15
CA THR A 126 -39.10 -37.46 20.41
C THR A 126 -39.65 -37.34 18.99
N ASP A 127 -39.81 -36.12 18.50
CA ASP A 127 -40.06 -35.84 17.09
C ASP A 127 -38.79 -35.30 16.42
N ALA A 128 -38.48 -35.80 15.22
CA ALA A 128 -37.32 -35.38 14.45
C ALA A 128 -37.76 -34.60 13.21
N VAL A 129 -37.21 -33.39 13.05
CA VAL A 129 -37.37 -32.58 11.85
C VAL A 129 -36.03 -32.59 11.11
N ILE A 130 -35.97 -33.40 10.04
CA ILE A 130 -34.75 -33.67 9.28
C ILE A 130 -34.84 -33.02 7.91
N PHE A 131 -33.87 -32.17 7.55
CA PHE A 131 -33.85 -31.47 6.26
C PHE A 131 -32.44 -31.02 5.85
N ASP A 132 -32.25 -30.71 4.56
CA ASP A 132 -31.01 -30.18 3.99
C ASP A 132 -31.21 -28.71 3.62
N VAL A 133 -30.37 -27.82 4.15
CA VAL A 133 -30.49 -26.37 3.89
C VAL A 133 -30.05 -25.98 2.48
N SER A 134 -29.24 -26.80 1.81
CA SER A 134 -28.63 -26.48 0.52
C SER A 134 -29.47 -26.88 -0.70
N THR A 135 -30.37 -27.86 -0.55
CA THR A 135 -31.16 -28.42 -1.67
C THR A 135 -32.65 -28.12 -1.57
N ASP A 136 -33.15 -27.70 -0.42
CA ASP A 136 -34.58 -27.49 -0.24
C ASP A 136 -35.07 -26.32 -1.11
N ARG A 137 -36.10 -26.58 -1.92
CA ARG A 137 -36.66 -25.65 -2.93
C ARG A 137 -37.28 -24.39 -2.32
N GLY A 138 -37.26 -24.29 -0.98
CA GLY A 138 -37.74 -23.17 -0.19
C GLY A 138 -36.81 -21.95 -0.16
N ILE A 139 -35.57 -22.02 -0.66
CA ILE A 139 -34.70 -20.84 -0.82
C ILE A 139 -35.23 -19.95 -1.95
N ARG A 140 -36.19 -19.08 -1.63
CA ARG A 140 -36.80 -18.16 -2.59
C ARG A 140 -35.88 -16.97 -2.92
N SER A 141 -34.95 -16.64 -2.04
CA SER A 141 -33.93 -15.60 -2.27
C SER A 141 -32.63 -15.90 -1.50
N GLY A 142 -31.49 -15.38 -1.97
CA GLY A 142 -30.18 -15.60 -1.34
C GLY A 142 -30.04 -15.04 0.10
N ASN A 143 -30.99 -14.21 0.55
CA ASN A 143 -30.96 -13.50 1.84
C ASN A 143 -31.75 -14.18 2.97
N GLN A 144 -32.34 -15.37 2.77
CA GLN A 144 -33.08 -16.04 3.85
C GLN A 144 -32.15 -16.48 5.00
N THR A 145 -32.67 -16.36 6.22
CA THR A 145 -31.99 -16.79 7.45
C THR A 145 -32.25 -18.27 7.74
N LEU A 146 -31.36 -18.93 8.48
CA LEU A 146 -31.56 -20.29 8.95
C LEU A 146 -32.76 -20.38 9.90
N THR A 147 -32.98 -19.33 10.69
CA THR A 147 -34.16 -19.19 11.54
C THR A 147 -35.46 -19.34 10.75
N GLU A 148 -35.60 -18.63 9.62
CA GLU A 148 -36.81 -18.68 8.78
C GLU A 148 -37.03 -20.07 8.18
N ILE A 149 -35.97 -20.68 7.63
CA ILE A 149 -36.02 -22.02 7.02
C ILE A 149 -36.42 -23.07 8.06
N THR A 150 -35.77 -23.05 9.23
CA THR A 150 -36.05 -23.99 10.32
C THR A 150 -37.49 -23.85 10.82
N TYR A 151 -37.99 -22.62 10.93
CA TYR A 151 -39.36 -22.37 11.37
C TYR A 151 -40.38 -22.90 10.36
N ARG A 152 -40.20 -22.63 9.05
CA ARG A 152 -41.09 -23.11 8.00
C ARG A 152 -41.19 -24.64 7.99
N LEU A 153 -40.07 -25.33 8.04
CA LEU A 153 -40.04 -26.80 8.00
C LEU A 153 -40.58 -27.43 9.29
N PHE A 154 -40.38 -26.76 10.42
CA PHE A 154 -41.04 -27.13 11.68
C PHE A 154 -42.57 -27.00 11.59
N LEU A 155 -43.07 -25.90 11.04
CA LEU A 155 -44.51 -25.67 10.85
C LEU A 155 -45.12 -26.74 9.93
N LYS A 156 -44.47 -27.02 8.80
CA LYS A 156 -44.85 -28.11 7.89
C LYS A 156 -44.89 -29.46 8.60
N HIS A 157 -43.88 -29.79 9.39
CA HIS A 157 -43.82 -31.04 10.14
C HIS A 157 -44.99 -31.19 11.13
N LEU A 158 -45.44 -30.09 11.73
CA LEU A 158 -46.64 -30.07 12.57
C LEU A 158 -47.96 -30.03 11.79
N GLY A 159 -47.91 -29.89 10.46
CA GLY A 159 -49.08 -29.81 9.58
C GLY A 159 -49.70 -28.42 9.49
N TYR A 160 -48.93 -27.35 9.69
CA TYR A 160 -49.32 -25.98 9.35
C TYR A 160 -48.84 -25.60 7.94
N ALA A 161 -49.32 -24.49 7.39
CA ALA A 161 -48.86 -23.90 6.14
C ALA A 161 -47.37 -23.53 6.17
N GLU A 162 -46.69 -23.63 5.03
CA GLU A 162 -45.28 -23.22 4.90
C GLU A 162 -45.10 -21.70 4.82
N ASP A 163 -46.10 -20.97 4.35
CA ASP A 163 -46.10 -19.51 4.33
C ASP A 163 -46.33 -18.96 5.73
N LEU A 164 -45.51 -18.01 6.18
CA LEU A 164 -45.51 -17.55 7.56
C LEU A 164 -46.79 -16.78 7.94
N ASP A 165 -47.36 -16.02 7.00
CA ASP A 165 -48.59 -15.25 7.26
C ASP A 165 -49.79 -16.21 7.35
N LEU A 166 -49.86 -17.22 6.47
CA LEU A 166 -50.87 -18.28 6.53
C LEU A 166 -50.72 -19.17 7.78
N ALA A 167 -49.49 -19.50 8.16
CA ALA A 167 -49.23 -20.26 9.38
C ALA A 167 -49.68 -19.49 10.63
N GLU A 168 -49.41 -18.19 10.71
CA GLU A 168 -49.89 -17.36 11.83
C GLU A 168 -51.41 -17.27 11.88
N LEU A 169 -52.08 -17.26 10.71
CA LEU A 169 -53.54 -17.40 10.65
C LEU A 169 -54.00 -18.73 11.25
N GLU A 170 -53.47 -19.86 10.77
CA GLU A 170 -53.84 -21.19 11.25
C GLU A 170 -53.59 -21.34 12.76
N ILE A 171 -52.41 -20.91 13.24
CA ILE A 171 -52.03 -20.98 14.65
C ILE A 171 -52.99 -20.14 15.52
N THR A 172 -53.41 -18.97 15.02
CA THR A 172 -54.33 -18.07 15.73
C THR A 172 -55.75 -18.62 15.76
N LEU A 173 -56.25 -19.13 14.63
CA LEU A 173 -57.56 -19.76 14.54
C LEU A 173 -57.63 -21.01 15.41
N GLU A 174 -56.61 -21.85 15.38
CA GLU A 174 -56.53 -23.04 16.21
C GLU A 174 -56.47 -22.69 17.70
N GLN A 175 -55.75 -21.63 18.07
CA GLN A 175 -55.73 -21.14 19.46
C GLN A 175 -57.12 -20.71 19.95
N LYS A 176 -57.99 -20.25 19.05
CA LYS A 176 -59.38 -19.87 19.34
C LYS A 176 -60.38 -21.01 19.18
N GLY A 177 -59.98 -22.17 18.67
CA GLY A 177 -60.88 -23.27 18.33
C GLY A 177 -61.71 -23.04 17.06
N GLU A 178 -61.28 -22.12 16.19
CA GLU A 178 -62.01 -21.71 14.97
C GLU A 178 -61.41 -22.32 13.68
N LEU A 179 -60.30 -23.05 13.76
CA LEU A 179 -59.60 -23.56 12.58
C LEU A 179 -60.47 -24.52 11.75
N ASP A 180 -61.24 -25.39 12.38
CA ASP A 180 -62.12 -26.33 11.65
C ASP A 180 -63.27 -25.60 10.94
N ALA A 181 -63.80 -24.54 11.55
CA ALA A 181 -64.81 -23.69 10.92
C ALA A 181 -64.24 -22.94 9.71
N PHE A 182 -62.97 -22.49 9.80
CA PHE A 182 -62.26 -21.91 8.65
C PHE A 182 -62.06 -22.90 7.51
N LYS A 183 -61.61 -24.13 7.81
CA LYS A 183 -61.44 -25.17 6.80
C LYS A 183 -62.76 -25.54 6.11
N ALA A 184 -63.85 -25.62 6.88
CA ALA A 184 -65.19 -25.88 6.33
C ALA A 184 -65.66 -24.74 5.41
N ALA A 185 -65.51 -23.49 5.85
CA ALA A 185 -65.89 -22.33 5.04
C ALA A 185 -65.03 -22.20 3.77
N TYR A 186 -63.74 -22.52 3.83
CA TYR A 186 -62.87 -22.58 2.65
C TYR A 186 -63.33 -23.64 1.65
N ALA A 187 -63.67 -24.84 2.14
CA ALA A 187 -64.17 -25.92 1.29
C ALA A 187 -65.52 -25.59 0.64
N GLU A 188 -66.41 -24.90 1.34
CA GLU A 188 -67.68 -24.43 0.78
C GLU A 188 -67.51 -23.33 -0.29
N GLU A 189 -66.51 -22.45 -0.12
CA GLU A 189 -66.29 -21.30 -1.02
C GLU A 189 -65.55 -21.71 -2.30
N PHE A 190 -64.54 -22.58 -2.19
CA PHE A 190 -63.62 -22.89 -3.29
C PHE A 190 -63.71 -24.33 -3.82
N ASP A 191 -64.57 -25.18 -3.24
CA ASP A 191 -64.70 -26.62 -3.57
C ASP A 191 -63.35 -27.37 -3.46
N GLN A 192 -62.55 -26.98 -2.46
CA GLN A 192 -61.18 -27.44 -2.26
C GLN A 192 -60.85 -27.64 -0.78
N ALA A 193 -60.04 -28.64 -0.45
CA ALA A 193 -59.57 -28.84 0.92
C ALA A 193 -58.42 -27.86 1.24
N TRP A 194 -58.55 -27.10 2.34
CA TRP A 194 -57.52 -26.15 2.77
C TRP A 194 -56.15 -26.83 2.97
N ASP A 195 -56.10 -27.99 3.63
CA ASP A 195 -54.82 -28.68 3.90
C ASP A 195 -54.09 -29.15 2.65
N GLU A 196 -54.79 -29.32 1.52
CA GLU A 196 -54.18 -29.69 0.22
C GLU A 196 -53.70 -28.47 -0.58
N ASN A 197 -54.27 -27.29 -0.31
CA ASN A 197 -54.06 -26.08 -1.12
C ASN A 197 -53.31 -24.96 -0.40
N LYS A 198 -53.12 -25.04 0.93
CA LYS A 198 -52.47 -23.99 1.73
C LYS A 198 -51.02 -23.67 1.33
N ASP A 199 -50.34 -24.60 0.66
CA ASP A 199 -48.96 -24.42 0.19
C ASP A 199 -48.88 -23.92 -1.28
N LEU A 200 -50.02 -23.65 -1.95
CA LEU A 200 -50.12 -23.07 -3.30
C LEU A 200 -50.21 -21.53 -3.27
N ILE A 201 -49.13 -20.92 -2.78
CA ILE A 201 -49.06 -19.53 -2.30
C ILE A 201 -49.60 -18.45 -3.24
N SER A 202 -49.58 -18.66 -4.55
CA SER A 202 -50.09 -17.69 -5.53
C SER A 202 -51.60 -17.40 -5.38
N PHE A 203 -52.36 -18.27 -4.73
CA PHE A 203 -53.82 -18.13 -4.57
C PHE A 203 -54.26 -18.17 -3.10
N SER A 204 -53.61 -19.01 -2.28
CA SER A 204 -54.07 -19.33 -0.91
C SER A 204 -54.16 -18.13 0.02
N LEU A 205 -53.34 -17.10 -0.15
CA LEU A 205 -53.38 -15.86 0.65
C LEU A 205 -54.63 -15.01 0.39
N GLY A 206 -55.00 -14.85 -0.88
CA GLY A 206 -56.22 -14.11 -1.27
C GLY A 206 -57.47 -14.89 -0.88
N GLU A 207 -57.48 -16.18 -1.18
CA GLU A 207 -58.59 -17.08 -0.82
C GLU A 207 -58.80 -17.16 0.70
N ALA A 208 -57.73 -17.24 1.50
CA ALA A 208 -57.85 -17.16 2.95
C ALA A 208 -58.47 -15.85 3.41
N SER A 209 -58.17 -14.73 2.75
CA SER A 209 -58.75 -13.41 3.07
C SER A 209 -60.26 -13.36 2.80
N VAL A 210 -60.71 -13.95 1.68
CA VAL A 210 -62.14 -14.09 1.34
C VAL A 210 -62.88 -14.87 2.43
N VAL A 211 -62.32 -16.01 2.86
CA VAL A 211 -62.93 -16.83 3.94
C VAL A 211 -62.96 -16.07 5.27
N MET A 212 -61.90 -15.31 5.60
CA MET A 212 -61.88 -14.51 6.81
C MET A 212 -62.91 -13.37 6.79
N HIS A 213 -63.17 -12.76 5.63
CA HIS A 213 -64.26 -11.80 5.44
C HIS A 213 -65.63 -12.46 5.66
N ARG A 214 -65.87 -13.64 5.08
CA ARG A 214 -67.13 -14.38 5.23
C ARG A 214 -67.42 -14.79 6.67
N LEU A 215 -66.39 -15.25 7.39
CA LEU A 215 -66.55 -15.69 8.79
C LEU A 215 -66.68 -14.53 9.76
N HIS A 216 -65.99 -13.41 9.50
CA HIS A 216 -65.90 -12.27 10.41
C HIS A 216 -66.10 -10.94 9.67
N PRO A 217 -67.27 -10.71 9.05
CA PRO A 217 -67.52 -9.52 8.20
C PRO A 217 -67.47 -8.21 8.99
N GLU A 218 -67.75 -8.25 10.29
CA GLU A 218 -67.65 -7.09 11.18
C GLU A 218 -66.20 -6.66 11.47
N ARG A 219 -65.24 -7.60 11.32
CA ARG A 219 -63.82 -7.35 11.58
C ARG A 219 -63.03 -7.07 10.29
N TYR A 220 -63.40 -7.72 9.20
CA TYR A 220 -62.78 -7.57 7.89
C TYR A 220 -63.84 -7.04 6.94
N ALA A 221 -63.84 -5.75 6.63
CA ALA A 221 -64.94 -5.10 5.92
C ALA A 221 -65.01 -5.44 4.42
N THR A 222 -63.90 -5.86 3.83
CA THR A 222 -63.78 -6.25 2.42
C THR A 222 -63.00 -7.56 2.30
N GLU A 223 -63.13 -8.26 1.18
CA GLU A 223 -62.45 -9.53 0.91
C GLU A 223 -60.92 -9.44 1.04
N ASP A 224 -60.31 -8.31 0.73
CA ASP A 224 -58.86 -8.10 0.87
C ASP A 224 -58.43 -7.59 2.25
N SER A 225 -59.36 -7.34 3.18
CA SER A 225 -59.05 -6.68 4.45
C SER A 225 -58.10 -7.48 5.35
N TRP A 226 -58.19 -8.81 5.36
CA TRP A 226 -57.25 -9.63 6.13
C TRP A 226 -55.88 -9.65 5.45
N LEU A 227 -55.84 -9.86 4.12
CA LEU A 227 -54.60 -9.85 3.34
C LEU A 227 -53.81 -8.55 3.55
N GLN A 228 -54.45 -7.38 3.42
CA GLN A 228 -53.80 -6.08 3.64
C GLN A 228 -53.29 -5.88 5.08
N ALA A 229 -53.95 -6.50 6.07
CA ALA A 229 -53.57 -6.41 7.47
C ALA A 229 -52.45 -7.40 7.85
N ALA A 230 -52.39 -8.57 7.21
CA ALA A 230 -51.52 -9.67 7.56
C ALA A 230 -50.24 -9.75 6.69
N GLN A 231 -50.31 -9.34 5.42
CA GLN A 231 -49.23 -9.54 4.46
C GLN A 231 -47.90 -8.91 4.93
N ASN A 232 -46.83 -9.72 4.88
CA ASN A 232 -45.47 -9.37 5.28
C ASN A 232 -45.35 -8.88 6.74
N ARG A 233 -46.26 -9.29 7.63
CA ARG A 233 -46.20 -8.91 9.06
C ARG A 233 -45.69 -10.03 9.95
N ALA A 234 -45.71 -11.29 9.50
CA ALA A 234 -45.11 -12.38 10.24
C ALA A 234 -43.57 -12.31 10.17
N ASP A 235 -42.97 -11.80 11.24
CA ASP A 235 -41.52 -11.80 11.43
C ASP A 235 -41.08 -12.83 12.47
N ILE A 236 -40.02 -13.57 12.16
CA ILE A 236 -39.46 -14.64 12.99
C ILE A 236 -38.01 -14.33 13.37
N THR A 237 -37.75 -14.33 14.67
CA THR A 237 -36.40 -14.21 15.24
C THR A 237 -36.00 -15.52 15.90
N PRO A 238 -34.70 -15.78 16.13
CA PRO A 238 -34.23 -17.00 16.80
C PRO A 238 -34.90 -17.24 18.17
N GLY A 239 -35.16 -16.16 18.92
CA GLY A 239 -35.90 -16.21 20.18
C GLY A 239 -37.36 -16.63 19.99
N LYS A 240 -38.07 -16.01 19.04
CA LYS A 240 -39.46 -16.38 18.70
C LYS A 240 -39.55 -17.82 18.21
N LEU A 241 -38.60 -18.30 17.40
CA LEU A 241 -38.53 -19.69 16.94
C LEU A 241 -38.52 -20.65 18.13
N ALA A 242 -37.63 -20.43 19.10
CA ALA A 242 -37.53 -21.31 20.27
C ALA A 242 -38.80 -21.29 21.15
N GLU A 243 -39.42 -20.12 21.35
CA GLU A 243 -40.69 -20.00 22.07
C GLU A 243 -41.86 -20.68 21.33
N ARG A 244 -41.94 -20.47 20.01
CA ARG A 244 -42.96 -21.09 19.14
C ARG A 244 -42.78 -22.60 19.08
N ALA A 245 -41.55 -23.09 18.95
CA ALA A 245 -41.26 -24.52 18.96
C ALA A 245 -41.78 -25.20 20.22
N SER A 246 -41.46 -24.63 21.40
CA SER A 246 -41.96 -25.14 22.69
C SER A 246 -43.49 -25.10 22.78
N ARG A 247 -44.11 -23.97 22.40
CA ARG A 247 -45.58 -23.78 22.50
C ARG A 247 -46.36 -24.68 21.54
N LEU A 248 -45.93 -24.79 20.30
CA LEU A 248 -46.62 -25.57 19.27
C LEU A 248 -46.41 -27.08 19.47
N MET A 249 -45.24 -27.51 19.95
CA MET A 249 -45.04 -28.88 20.41
C MET A 249 -45.98 -29.22 21.57
N ALA A 250 -46.08 -28.36 22.59
CA ALA A 250 -47.02 -28.58 23.70
C ALA A 250 -48.48 -28.68 23.24
N ARG A 251 -48.83 -28.04 22.11
CA ARG A 251 -50.18 -28.06 21.53
C ARG A 251 -50.46 -29.32 20.70
N ARG A 252 -49.63 -29.64 19.69
CA ARG A 252 -49.89 -30.73 18.73
C ARG A 252 -49.17 -32.04 19.04
N ARG A 253 -48.17 -32.03 19.92
CA ARG A 253 -47.29 -33.15 20.28
C ARG A 253 -46.99 -33.18 21.79
N PRO A 254 -48.02 -33.19 22.67
CA PRO A 254 -47.83 -33.05 24.11
C PRO A 254 -46.94 -34.16 24.68
N GLY A 255 -46.00 -33.77 25.54
CA GLY A 255 -45.07 -34.70 26.21
C GLY A 255 -43.90 -35.20 25.36
N ARG A 256 -43.80 -34.78 24.08
CA ARG A 256 -42.69 -35.14 23.19
C ARG A 256 -41.59 -34.07 23.21
N SER A 257 -40.34 -34.51 23.09
CA SER A 257 -39.17 -33.65 22.82
C SER A 257 -39.00 -33.43 21.32
N LEU A 258 -38.18 -32.47 20.93
CA LEU A 258 -37.94 -32.11 19.53
C LEU A 258 -36.45 -32.18 19.21
N VAL A 259 -36.08 -32.74 18.06
CA VAL A 259 -34.74 -32.66 17.50
C VAL A 259 -34.77 -32.11 16.08
N PHE A 260 -34.02 -31.04 15.84
CA PHE A 260 -33.73 -30.53 14.51
C PHE A 260 -32.47 -31.19 13.99
N VAL A 261 -32.53 -31.81 12.81
CA VAL A 261 -31.38 -32.37 12.11
C VAL A 261 -31.22 -31.62 10.80
N ILE A 262 -30.22 -30.75 10.75
CA ILE A 262 -30.00 -29.83 9.65
C ILE A 262 -28.73 -30.22 8.89
N ASP A 263 -28.90 -30.69 7.67
CA ASP A 263 -27.80 -31.09 6.80
C ASP A 263 -27.22 -29.87 6.05
N GLU A 264 -25.91 -29.93 5.80
CA GLU A 264 -25.11 -28.99 5.02
C GLU A 264 -25.10 -27.53 5.51
N VAL A 265 -25.35 -27.32 6.81
CA VAL A 265 -25.28 -26.01 7.49
C VAL A 265 -23.92 -25.35 7.30
N GLY A 266 -22.84 -26.13 7.35
CA GLY A 266 -21.48 -25.62 7.18
C GLY A 266 -21.30 -24.83 5.88
N GLN A 267 -21.78 -25.38 4.76
CA GLN A 267 -21.69 -24.71 3.46
C GLN A 267 -22.59 -23.47 3.39
N PHE A 268 -23.76 -23.51 4.03
CA PHE A 268 -24.69 -22.39 4.09
C PHE A 268 -24.09 -21.16 4.80
N VAL A 269 -23.27 -21.38 5.84
CA VAL A 269 -22.64 -20.30 6.62
C VAL A 269 -21.21 -19.94 6.17
N ALA A 270 -20.52 -20.80 5.40
CA ALA A 270 -19.08 -20.72 5.10
C ALA A 270 -18.58 -19.43 4.43
N ARG A 271 -19.45 -18.48 4.07
CA ARG A 271 -19.10 -17.21 3.39
C ARG A 271 -19.91 -16.01 3.86
N ASP A 272 -20.79 -16.18 4.84
CA ASP A 272 -21.72 -15.15 5.28
C ASP A 272 -21.78 -15.10 6.81
N VAL A 273 -21.21 -14.04 7.37
CA VAL A 273 -21.13 -13.83 8.82
C VAL A 273 -22.52 -13.67 9.44
N GLN A 274 -23.48 -13.09 8.73
CA GLN A 274 -24.83 -12.93 9.25
C GLN A 274 -25.53 -14.28 9.41
N LYS A 275 -25.33 -15.21 8.46
CA LYS A 275 -25.86 -16.58 8.55
C LYS A 275 -25.20 -17.38 9.67
N MET A 276 -23.90 -17.16 9.92
CA MET A 276 -23.20 -17.77 11.04
C MET A 276 -23.73 -17.26 12.40
N LEU A 277 -23.92 -15.94 12.54
CA LEU A 277 -24.50 -15.33 13.74
C LEU A 277 -25.95 -15.78 13.97
N ASP A 278 -26.72 -15.95 12.89
CA ASP A 278 -28.08 -16.49 12.95
C ASP A 278 -28.08 -17.93 13.51
N LEU A 279 -27.21 -18.82 13.01
CA LEU A 279 -27.07 -20.17 13.57
C LEU A 279 -26.69 -20.14 15.05
N GLN A 280 -25.75 -19.29 15.45
CA GLN A 280 -25.35 -19.10 16.84
C GLN A 280 -26.55 -18.68 17.71
N ALA A 281 -27.36 -17.74 17.22
CA ALA A 281 -28.53 -17.26 17.91
C ALA A 281 -29.63 -18.33 18.01
N VAL A 282 -29.80 -19.17 16.99
CA VAL A 282 -30.74 -20.31 16.99
C VAL A 282 -30.36 -21.31 18.07
N VAL A 283 -29.13 -21.84 18.05
CA VAL A 283 -28.69 -22.85 19.03
C VAL A 283 -28.76 -22.31 20.47
N GLN A 284 -28.40 -21.04 20.67
CA GLN A 284 -28.46 -20.40 21.98
C GLN A 284 -29.90 -20.26 22.50
N ASN A 285 -30.83 -19.80 21.67
CA ASN A 285 -32.21 -19.63 22.09
C ASN A 285 -32.94 -20.96 22.29
N LEU A 286 -32.69 -21.96 21.44
CA LEU A 286 -33.21 -23.32 21.62
C LEU A 286 -32.68 -23.95 22.92
N GLY A 287 -31.40 -23.78 23.24
CA GLY A 287 -30.82 -24.23 24.51
C GLY A 287 -31.44 -23.55 25.72
N ARG A 288 -31.53 -22.21 25.72
CA ARG A 288 -32.06 -21.41 26.83
C ARG A 288 -33.54 -21.68 27.14
N ILE A 289 -34.37 -21.75 26.09
CA ILE A 289 -35.84 -21.92 26.23
C ILE A 289 -36.22 -23.40 26.33
N GLY A 290 -35.62 -24.25 25.50
CA GLY A 290 -35.91 -25.69 25.47
C GLY A 290 -35.34 -26.45 26.66
N ARG A 291 -34.22 -25.99 27.24
CA ARG A 291 -33.50 -26.61 28.38
C ARG A 291 -33.38 -28.13 28.24
N GLY A 292 -32.96 -28.58 27.05
CA GLY A 292 -32.78 -29.98 26.74
C GLY A 292 -34.00 -30.73 26.18
N ARG A 293 -35.18 -30.09 26.11
CA ARG A 293 -36.33 -30.63 25.36
C ARG A 293 -36.27 -30.38 23.85
N ILE A 294 -35.38 -29.50 23.41
CA ILE A 294 -35.17 -29.16 22.00
C ILE A 294 -33.68 -29.30 21.70
N TRP A 295 -33.34 -30.17 20.75
CA TRP A 295 -31.97 -30.46 20.32
C TRP A 295 -31.71 -30.00 18.90
N LEU A 296 -30.45 -29.72 18.59
CA LEU A 296 -30.03 -29.27 17.27
C LEU A 296 -28.78 -30.06 16.84
N VAL A 297 -28.91 -30.84 15.78
CA VAL A 297 -27.84 -31.57 15.12
C VAL A 297 -27.57 -30.91 13.77
N VAL A 298 -26.33 -30.50 13.52
CA VAL A 298 -25.95 -29.86 12.25
C VAL A 298 -24.76 -30.58 11.61
N THR A 299 -24.71 -30.61 10.29
CA THR A 299 -23.56 -31.15 9.55
C THR A 299 -22.74 -30.05 8.84
N SER A 300 -21.43 -30.26 8.74
CA SER A 300 -20.49 -29.35 8.07
C SER A 300 -19.32 -30.11 7.44
N GLN A 301 -18.83 -29.64 6.29
CA GLN A 301 -17.69 -30.28 5.61
C GLN A 301 -16.33 -29.99 6.27
N GLU A 302 -16.22 -28.88 6.98
CA GLU A 302 -14.97 -28.46 7.62
C GLU A 302 -15.05 -28.75 9.12
N LYS A 303 -13.90 -29.11 9.72
CA LYS A 303 -13.76 -28.99 11.17
C LYS A 303 -14.06 -27.54 11.54
N LEU A 304 -14.78 -27.31 12.63
CA LEU A 304 -15.03 -25.96 13.16
C LEU A 304 -13.73 -25.12 13.28
N THR A 305 -12.58 -25.77 13.47
CA THR A 305 -11.25 -25.14 13.59
C THR A 305 -10.56 -24.83 12.26
N GLU A 306 -10.93 -25.44 11.13
CA GLU A 306 -10.27 -25.26 9.81
C GLU A 306 -10.89 -24.12 8.99
N LEU A 307 -12.13 -23.71 9.30
CA LEU A 307 -12.77 -22.47 8.83
C LEU A 307 -11.96 -21.19 9.18
N VAL A 308 -10.95 -21.33 10.05
CA VAL A 308 -10.18 -20.25 10.69
C VAL A 308 -9.00 -19.75 9.83
N GLY A 309 -8.54 -20.52 8.84
CA GLY A 309 -7.30 -20.21 8.11
C GLY A 309 -7.36 -19.05 7.10
N GLY A 310 -8.56 -18.55 6.77
CA GLY A 310 -8.75 -17.54 5.73
C GLY A 310 -9.22 -16.16 6.21
N LEU A 311 -9.40 -15.96 7.52
CA LEU A 311 -10.04 -14.78 8.10
C LEU A 311 -9.30 -14.36 9.38
N ASP A 312 -8.18 -13.65 9.26
CA ASP A 312 -7.35 -13.24 10.40
C ASP A 312 -8.09 -12.33 11.41
N ASP A 313 -9.14 -11.60 11.01
CA ASP A 313 -9.91 -10.71 11.90
C ASP A 313 -11.09 -11.37 12.65
N ARG A 314 -11.35 -12.67 12.48
CA ARG A 314 -12.68 -13.27 12.82
C ARG A 314 -12.66 -14.51 13.71
N ARG A 315 -11.55 -14.76 14.43
CA ARG A 315 -11.38 -15.91 15.34
C ARG A 315 -12.35 -15.92 16.53
N VAL A 316 -12.74 -14.75 17.04
CA VAL A 316 -13.53 -14.62 18.28
C VAL A 316 -14.98 -15.12 18.11
N GLU A 317 -15.66 -14.77 17.01
CA GLU A 317 -17.05 -15.19 16.80
C GLU A 317 -17.16 -16.70 16.50
N LEU A 318 -16.16 -17.29 15.82
CA LEU A 318 -16.10 -18.74 15.60
C LEU A 318 -15.93 -19.51 16.91
N ALA A 319 -15.07 -19.06 17.82
CA ALA A 319 -14.92 -19.67 19.14
C ALA A 319 -16.22 -19.64 19.96
N ARG A 320 -16.98 -18.53 19.88
CA ARG A 320 -18.29 -18.42 20.55
C ARG A 320 -19.34 -19.37 19.97
N LEU A 321 -19.33 -19.61 18.66
CA LEU A 321 -20.18 -20.62 18.04
C LEU A 321 -19.79 -22.03 18.52
N MET A 322 -18.48 -22.32 18.61
CA MET A 322 -17.98 -23.63 19.09
C MET A 322 -18.47 -23.96 20.49
N ASP A 323 -18.47 -23.00 21.42
CA ASP A 323 -18.95 -23.19 22.80
C ASP A 323 -20.43 -23.58 22.88
N ARG A 324 -21.22 -23.38 21.81
CA ARG A 324 -22.64 -23.75 21.76
C ARG A 324 -22.89 -25.16 21.24
N PHE A 325 -21.87 -25.81 20.70
CA PHE A 325 -21.89 -27.20 20.24
C PHE A 325 -20.92 -28.04 21.10
N PRO A 326 -21.31 -28.40 22.33
CA PRO A 326 -20.44 -29.15 23.24
C PRO A 326 -20.18 -30.59 22.77
N LEU A 327 -21.05 -31.15 21.92
CA LEU A 327 -20.89 -32.47 21.34
C LEU A 327 -20.39 -32.33 19.90
N GLN A 328 -19.13 -32.68 19.67
CA GLN A 328 -18.49 -32.57 18.36
C GLN A 328 -18.12 -33.95 17.83
N VAL A 329 -18.69 -34.30 16.68
CA VAL A 329 -18.40 -35.53 15.95
C VAL A 329 -17.50 -35.17 14.79
N HIS A 330 -16.36 -35.85 14.69
CA HIS A 330 -15.46 -35.71 13.54
C HIS A 330 -15.24 -37.06 12.89
N LEU A 331 -15.80 -37.21 11.68
CA LEU A 331 -15.66 -38.44 10.90
C LEU A 331 -14.31 -38.42 10.17
N GLU A 332 -13.42 -39.32 10.59
CA GLU A 332 -12.04 -39.38 10.11
C GLU A 332 -11.92 -40.22 8.81
N PRO A 333 -10.85 -40.03 8.00
CA PRO A 333 -10.56 -40.90 6.85
C PRO A 333 -10.46 -42.39 7.20
N SER A 334 -9.95 -42.70 8.39
CA SER A 334 -9.86 -44.06 8.96
C SER A 334 -11.23 -44.72 9.04
N ASP A 335 -12.28 -43.99 9.41
CA ASP A 335 -13.66 -44.49 9.45
C ASP A 335 -14.13 -44.89 8.05
N ILE A 336 -13.81 -44.11 7.02
CA ILE A 336 -14.19 -44.45 5.64
C ILE A 336 -13.42 -45.65 5.10
N SER A 337 -12.16 -45.81 5.48
CA SER A 337 -11.39 -47.01 5.15
C SER A 337 -12.05 -48.26 5.75
N GLU A 338 -12.40 -48.22 7.04
CA GLU A 338 -13.08 -49.31 7.73
C GLU A 338 -14.47 -49.58 7.14
N VAL A 339 -15.26 -48.53 6.87
CA VAL A 339 -16.58 -48.65 6.23
C VAL A 339 -16.47 -49.22 4.82
N THR A 340 -15.49 -48.78 4.02
CA THR A 340 -15.27 -49.31 2.67
C THR A 340 -14.90 -50.78 2.71
N SER A 341 -14.01 -51.16 3.63
CA SER A 341 -13.65 -52.55 3.92
C SER A 341 -14.90 -53.37 4.28
N LYS A 342 -15.62 -53.01 5.35
CA LYS A 342 -16.76 -53.80 5.85
C LYS A 342 -17.97 -53.79 4.90
N ARG A 343 -18.25 -52.67 4.23
CA ARG A 343 -19.42 -52.52 3.37
C ARG A 343 -19.18 -53.15 2.01
N VAL A 344 -18.08 -52.82 1.32
CA VAL A 344 -17.86 -53.24 -0.07
C VAL A 344 -16.90 -54.42 -0.17
N LEU A 345 -15.78 -54.35 0.55
CA LEU A 345 -14.65 -55.23 0.33
C LEU A 345 -14.58 -56.42 1.31
N SER A 346 -15.60 -56.62 2.15
CA SER A 346 -15.62 -57.71 3.13
C SER A 346 -15.39 -59.06 2.44
N LYS A 347 -14.42 -59.82 2.94
CA LYS A 347 -13.97 -61.08 2.35
C LYS A 347 -14.72 -62.27 2.94
N ASN A 348 -14.89 -63.32 2.14
CA ASN A 348 -15.30 -64.62 2.65
C ASN A 348 -14.08 -65.38 3.21
N ALA A 349 -14.33 -66.47 3.96
CA ALA A 349 -13.27 -67.20 4.64
C ALA A 349 -12.18 -67.74 3.69
N ASP A 350 -12.56 -68.19 2.49
CA ASP A 350 -11.59 -68.63 1.48
C ASP A 350 -10.75 -67.47 0.93
N GLY A 351 -11.38 -66.31 0.73
CA GLY A 351 -10.71 -65.09 0.27
C GLY A 351 -9.66 -64.59 1.25
N GLU A 352 -9.94 -64.59 2.56
CA GLU A 352 -8.95 -64.21 3.58
C GLU A 352 -7.72 -65.11 3.55
N ARG A 353 -7.92 -66.43 3.44
CA ARG A 353 -6.81 -67.40 3.34
C ARG A 353 -5.97 -67.16 2.09
N ILE A 354 -6.60 -67.02 0.93
CA ILE A 354 -5.90 -66.80 -0.35
C ILE A 354 -5.05 -65.51 -0.29
N LEU A 355 -5.61 -64.43 0.26
CA LEU A 355 -4.91 -63.15 0.34
C LEU A 355 -3.77 -63.15 1.36
N ARG A 356 -3.93 -63.84 2.49
CA ARG A 356 -2.87 -64.01 3.49
C ARG A 356 -1.65 -64.74 2.91
N ASP A 357 -1.90 -65.83 2.18
CA ASP A 357 -0.83 -66.60 1.52
C ASP A 357 -0.10 -65.75 0.48
N LEU A 358 -0.87 -65.00 -0.33
CA LEU A 358 -0.33 -64.10 -1.34
C LEU A 358 0.51 -62.96 -0.74
N TYR A 359 0.02 -62.33 0.33
CA TYR A 359 0.74 -61.27 1.02
C TYR A 359 2.03 -61.80 1.65
N THR A 360 1.96 -62.93 2.35
CA THR A 360 3.13 -63.54 3.01
C THR A 360 4.24 -63.86 2.01
N ALA A 361 3.88 -64.35 0.82
CA ALA A 361 4.83 -64.67 -0.23
C ALA A 361 5.54 -63.44 -0.85
N HIS A 362 4.89 -62.27 -0.88
CA HIS A 362 5.37 -61.11 -1.65
C HIS A 362 5.52 -59.80 -0.86
N SER A 363 5.23 -59.80 0.45
CA SER A 363 5.15 -58.61 1.32
C SER A 363 6.35 -57.66 1.21
N GLY A 364 7.59 -58.18 1.23
CA GLY A 364 8.80 -57.37 1.14
C GLY A 364 8.93 -56.59 -0.17
N ARG A 365 8.63 -57.24 -1.31
CA ARG A 365 8.67 -56.60 -2.64
C ARG A 365 7.52 -55.62 -2.81
N LEU A 366 6.31 -56.05 -2.42
CA LEU A 366 5.12 -55.21 -2.49
C LEU A 366 5.32 -53.90 -1.71
N LEU A 367 5.79 -53.98 -0.46
CA LEU A 367 6.06 -52.81 0.37
C LEU A 367 7.09 -51.87 -0.26
N ALA A 368 8.15 -52.41 -0.85
CA ALA A 368 9.20 -51.60 -1.49
C ALA A 368 8.70 -50.90 -2.75
N HIS A 369 7.91 -51.58 -3.59
CA HIS A 369 7.47 -51.06 -4.89
C HIS A 369 6.26 -50.12 -4.79
N THR A 370 5.47 -50.18 -3.70
CA THR A 370 4.27 -49.33 -3.54
C THR A 370 4.44 -48.24 -2.48
N ARG A 371 5.67 -47.97 -2.04
CA ARG A 371 5.95 -46.93 -1.03
C ARG A 371 5.89 -45.54 -1.66
N LEU A 372 5.02 -44.68 -1.13
CA LEU A 372 4.95 -43.27 -1.49
C LEU A 372 5.74 -42.39 -0.52
N SER A 373 6.41 -41.37 -1.06
CA SER A 373 6.94 -40.24 -0.31
C SER A 373 5.89 -39.12 -0.24
N ALA A 374 5.59 -38.67 0.98
CA ALA A 374 4.57 -37.66 1.24
C ALA A 374 4.97 -36.80 2.44
N ASP A 375 4.41 -35.59 2.51
CA ASP A 375 4.56 -34.66 3.66
C ASP A 375 3.82 -35.15 4.91
N ILE A 376 2.91 -36.10 4.73
CA ILE A 376 2.11 -36.71 5.80
C ILE A 376 2.47 -38.18 5.98
N LYS A 377 2.20 -38.70 7.17
CA LYS A 377 2.32 -40.14 7.43
C LYS A 377 1.15 -40.87 6.78
N LEU A 378 1.43 -41.59 5.69
CA LEU A 378 0.45 -42.47 5.03
C LEU A 378 0.30 -43.81 5.78
N PRO A 379 -0.87 -44.47 5.69
CA PRO A 379 -1.08 -45.81 6.23
C PRO A 379 -0.03 -46.81 5.71
N VAL A 380 0.58 -47.55 6.63
CA VAL A 380 1.57 -48.58 6.29
C VAL A 380 0.84 -49.84 5.84
N LEU A 381 1.37 -50.49 4.81
CA LEU A 381 0.88 -51.78 4.36
C LEU A 381 1.16 -52.85 5.44
N SER A 382 0.09 -53.43 5.99
CA SER A 382 0.13 -54.57 6.90
C SER A 382 -0.61 -55.76 6.29
N ASP A 383 -0.44 -56.94 6.87
CA ASP A 383 -1.21 -58.14 6.49
C ASP A 383 -2.72 -57.89 6.56
N THR A 384 -3.20 -57.39 7.71
CA THR A 384 -4.61 -57.04 7.92
C THR A 384 -5.11 -55.99 6.94
N GLY A 385 -4.37 -54.88 6.80
CA GLY A 385 -4.76 -53.79 5.90
C GLY A 385 -4.77 -54.20 4.43
N PHE A 386 -3.88 -55.11 4.02
CA PHE A 386 -3.91 -55.70 2.69
C PHE A 386 -5.15 -56.55 2.47
N MET A 387 -5.46 -57.48 3.38
CA MET A 387 -6.64 -58.35 3.25
C MET A 387 -7.95 -57.56 3.24
N ASP A 388 -8.08 -56.58 4.14
CA ASP A 388 -9.28 -55.76 4.33
C ASP A 388 -9.60 -54.91 3.10
N LEU A 389 -8.57 -54.37 2.43
CA LEU A 389 -8.74 -53.40 1.34
C LEU A 389 -8.47 -53.95 -0.05
N TYR A 390 -7.92 -55.17 -0.19
CA TYR A 390 -7.65 -55.77 -1.50
C TYR A 390 -8.89 -55.72 -2.42
N PRO A 391 -8.79 -55.26 -3.69
CA PRO A 391 -7.57 -55.01 -4.46
C PRO A 391 -6.95 -53.60 -4.32
N LEU A 392 -7.43 -52.77 -3.39
CA LEU A 392 -6.80 -51.49 -3.05
C LEU A 392 -5.71 -51.67 -1.99
N LEU A 393 -4.76 -50.74 -1.97
CA LEU A 393 -3.75 -50.61 -0.93
C LEU A 393 -4.18 -49.58 0.12
N PRO A 394 -3.74 -49.68 1.39
CA PRO A 394 -4.18 -48.80 2.47
C PRO A 394 -4.06 -47.30 2.18
N TYR A 395 -2.96 -46.86 1.58
CA TYR A 395 -2.77 -45.44 1.25
C TYR A 395 -3.77 -44.92 0.19
N GLN A 396 -4.34 -45.79 -0.64
CA GLN A 396 -5.15 -45.37 -1.79
C GLN A 396 -6.48 -44.76 -1.35
N ILE A 397 -7.05 -45.18 -0.22
CA ILE A 397 -8.27 -44.56 0.33
C ILE A 397 -8.02 -43.09 0.66
N ASP A 398 -6.96 -42.80 1.42
CA ASP A 398 -6.55 -41.44 1.77
C ASP A 398 -6.21 -40.62 0.53
N LEU A 399 -5.56 -41.24 -0.45
CA LEU A 399 -5.20 -40.58 -1.71
C LEU A 399 -6.44 -40.23 -2.53
N ILE A 400 -7.42 -41.13 -2.65
CA ILE A 400 -8.70 -40.88 -3.33
C ILE A 400 -9.46 -39.74 -2.63
N ILE A 401 -9.50 -39.72 -1.30
CA ILE A 401 -10.10 -38.63 -0.51
C ILE A 401 -9.48 -37.29 -0.90
N GLN A 402 -8.15 -37.22 -0.96
CA GLN A 402 -7.43 -36.00 -1.32
C GLN A 402 -7.67 -35.59 -2.78
N VAL A 403 -7.66 -36.53 -3.71
CA VAL A 403 -7.94 -36.28 -5.14
C VAL A 403 -9.34 -35.69 -5.32
N VAL A 404 -10.38 -36.34 -4.77
CA VAL A 404 -11.77 -35.87 -4.89
C VAL A 404 -11.96 -34.51 -4.23
N SER A 405 -11.33 -34.29 -3.07
CA SER A 405 -11.36 -33.00 -2.37
C SER A 405 -10.67 -31.89 -3.17
N GLY A 406 -9.52 -32.18 -3.78
CA GLY A 406 -8.77 -31.24 -4.61
C GLY A 406 -9.50 -30.88 -5.91
N LEU A 407 -10.09 -31.86 -6.59
CA LEU A 407 -10.91 -31.67 -7.79
C LEU A 407 -12.06 -30.70 -7.55
N ARG A 408 -12.74 -30.82 -6.40
CA ARG A 408 -13.84 -29.93 -6.03
C ARG A 408 -13.41 -28.50 -5.73
N THR A 409 -12.20 -28.34 -5.18
CA THR A 409 -11.69 -27.02 -4.77
C THR A 409 -11.22 -26.19 -5.96
N GLN A 410 -10.63 -26.84 -6.99
CA GLN A 410 -10.09 -26.17 -8.17
C GLN A 410 -11.02 -26.19 -9.38
N GLY A 411 -11.91 -27.18 -9.49
CA GLY A 411 -12.85 -27.29 -10.59
C GLY A 411 -13.94 -26.22 -10.48
N GLY A 412 -13.91 -25.24 -11.39
CA GLY A 412 -15.05 -24.34 -11.67
C GLY A 412 -16.29 -25.04 -12.24
N ALA A 413 -16.39 -26.37 -12.07
CA ALA A 413 -17.54 -27.16 -12.48
C ALA A 413 -18.77 -26.68 -11.71
N SER A 414 -19.80 -26.31 -12.47
CA SER A 414 -21.16 -25.94 -12.07
C SER A 414 -21.55 -26.32 -10.64
N LYS A 415 -21.70 -25.29 -9.79
CA LYS A 415 -22.12 -25.33 -8.38
C LYS A 415 -23.50 -25.95 -8.10
N HIS A 416 -24.09 -26.70 -9.03
CA HIS A 416 -25.45 -27.22 -8.94
C HIS A 416 -25.60 -28.70 -9.31
N VAL A 417 -24.53 -29.49 -9.35
CA VAL A 417 -24.66 -30.93 -9.60
C VAL A 417 -24.25 -31.72 -8.36
N GLY A 418 -25.17 -31.80 -7.39
CA GLY A 418 -25.11 -32.75 -6.27
C GLY A 418 -25.13 -34.23 -6.68
N GLY A 419 -24.97 -34.56 -7.97
CA GLY A 419 -24.99 -35.91 -8.52
C GLY A 419 -23.73 -36.35 -9.29
N ALA A 420 -22.70 -35.50 -9.44
CA ALA A 420 -21.52 -35.82 -10.27
C ALA A 420 -20.34 -36.43 -9.49
N ASN A 421 -20.35 -36.36 -8.16
CA ASN A 421 -19.24 -36.84 -7.32
C ASN A 421 -19.58 -38.19 -6.69
N ARG A 422 -19.00 -39.27 -7.22
CA ARG A 422 -19.06 -40.60 -6.61
C ARG A 422 -18.45 -40.57 -5.22
N THR A 423 -19.12 -41.18 -4.22
CA THR A 423 -18.51 -41.39 -2.89
C THR A 423 -17.34 -42.35 -2.98
N ILE A 424 -16.40 -42.30 -2.03
CA ILE A 424 -15.24 -43.21 -2.00
C ILE A 424 -15.69 -44.68 -1.96
N ILE A 425 -16.76 -44.96 -1.20
CA ILE A 425 -17.39 -46.29 -1.12
C ILE A 425 -17.87 -46.71 -2.51
N LYS A 426 -18.57 -45.83 -3.23
CA LYS A 426 -19.03 -46.12 -4.59
C LYS A 426 -17.85 -46.28 -5.56
N LEU A 427 -16.83 -45.44 -5.46
CA LEU A 427 -15.65 -45.51 -6.31
C LEU A 427 -14.91 -46.84 -6.12
N ALA A 428 -14.78 -47.33 -4.88
CA ALA A 428 -14.23 -48.64 -4.58
C ALA A 428 -15.05 -49.78 -5.23
N GLN A 429 -16.38 -49.69 -5.21
CA GLN A 429 -17.25 -50.63 -5.95
C GLN A 429 -17.04 -50.52 -7.47
N GLN A 430 -16.98 -49.30 -8.01
CA GLN A 430 -16.81 -49.05 -9.44
C GLN A 430 -15.44 -49.50 -9.96
N LEU A 431 -14.38 -49.46 -9.15
CA LEU A 431 -13.09 -50.06 -9.51
C LEU A 431 -13.24 -51.57 -9.80
N LEU A 432 -14.17 -52.25 -9.11
CA LEU A 432 -14.44 -53.67 -9.33
C LEU A 432 -15.31 -53.91 -10.56
N ILE A 433 -16.44 -53.19 -10.69
CA ILE A 433 -17.52 -53.55 -11.64
C ILE A 433 -17.64 -52.68 -12.89
N HIS A 434 -16.99 -51.52 -12.95
CA HIS A 434 -17.15 -50.59 -14.08
C HIS A 434 -16.40 -51.09 -15.33
N ASP A 435 -17.03 -51.05 -16.50
CA ASP A 435 -16.52 -51.62 -17.75
C ASP A 435 -15.11 -51.12 -18.14
N ALA A 436 -14.80 -49.85 -17.84
CA ALA A 436 -13.49 -49.26 -18.12
C ALA A 436 -12.34 -49.82 -17.26
N VAL A 437 -12.63 -50.48 -16.13
CA VAL A 437 -11.62 -50.97 -15.17
C VAL A 437 -11.73 -52.49 -14.98
N GLY A 438 -12.93 -52.98 -14.62
CA GLY A 438 -13.26 -54.41 -14.57
C GLY A 438 -12.37 -55.27 -13.66
N LEU A 439 -11.88 -54.75 -12.51
CA LEU A 439 -10.98 -55.54 -11.63
C LEU A 439 -11.64 -56.82 -11.10
N ALA A 440 -12.97 -56.86 -10.95
CA ALA A 440 -13.68 -58.03 -10.44
C ALA A 440 -13.44 -59.31 -11.28
N GLU A 441 -13.28 -59.15 -12.59
CA GLU A 441 -13.06 -60.25 -13.54
C GLU A 441 -11.58 -60.60 -13.72
N GLN A 442 -10.66 -59.80 -13.17
CA GLN A 442 -9.23 -60.05 -13.25
C GLN A 442 -8.79 -61.15 -12.25
N PRO A 443 -7.66 -61.83 -12.51
CA PRO A 443 -7.13 -62.84 -11.59
C PRO A 443 -6.65 -62.21 -10.27
N VAL A 444 -6.82 -62.97 -9.18
CA VAL A 444 -6.28 -62.61 -7.85
C VAL A 444 -4.77 -62.35 -7.96
N GLY A 445 -4.35 -61.21 -7.40
CA GLY A 445 -3.00 -60.67 -7.51
C GLY A 445 -2.93 -59.31 -8.20
N LYS A 446 -3.92 -58.94 -9.02
CA LYS A 446 -3.98 -57.60 -9.61
C LYS A 446 -4.39 -56.54 -8.58
N LEU A 447 -3.87 -55.33 -8.76
CA LEU A 447 -4.07 -54.20 -7.85
C LEU A 447 -4.80 -53.04 -8.55
N ALA A 448 -5.51 -52.23 -7.77
CA ALA A 448 -6.02 -50.95 -8.23
C ALA A 448 -4.84 -49.99 -8.50
N ARG A 449 -4.92 -49.24 -9.61
CA ARG A 449 -3.90 -48.28 -10.06
C ARG A 449 -4.51 -46.88 -10.17
N MET A 450 -3.66 -45.85 -10.16
CA MET A 450 -4.12 -44.46 -10.25
C MET A 450 -4.78 -44.11 -11.59
N ASP A 451 -4.36 -44.74 -12.70
CA ASP A 451 -5.02 -44.58 -13.99
C ASP A 451 -6.47 -45.14 -13.98
N HIS A 452 -6.72 -46.24 -13.28
CA HIS A 452 -8.08 -46.76 -13.08
C HIS A 452 -8.94 -45.76 -12.30
N ILE A 453 -8.39 -45.13 -11.25
CA ILE A 453 -9.09 -44.11 -10.47
C ILE A 453 -9.42 -42.91 -11.38
N TYR A 454 -8.48 -42.50 -12.23
CA TYR A 454 -8.67 -41.39 -13.18
C TYR A 454 -9.87 -41.66 -14.08
N ASP A 455 -9.97 -42.84 -14.67
CA ASP A 455 -11.05 -43.19 -15.60
C ASP A 455 -12.44 -43.14 -14.93
N LEU A 456 -12.51 -43.34 -13.61
CA LEU A 456 -13.76 -43.24 -12.84
C LEU A 456 -14.12 -41.82 -12.40
N VAL A 457 -13.15 -40.90 -12.34
CA VAL A 457 -13.36 -39.49 -11.92
C VAL A 457 -13.15 -38.48 -13.04
N ALA A 458 -12.82 -38.93 -14.25
CA ALA A 458 -12.48 -38.07 -15.39
C ALA A 458 -13.58 -37.04 -15.68
N GLY A 459 -14.86 -37.38 -15.49
CA GLY A 459 -15.98 -36.44 -15.66
C GLY A 459 -15.86 -35.15 -14.84
N ASN A 460 -15.12 -35.18 -13.72
CA ASN A 460 -14.90 -34.03 -12.83
C ASN A 460 -13.64 -33.23 -13.16
N ILE A 461 -12.86 -33.67 -14.15
CA ILE A 461 -11.65 -33.01 -14.63
C ILE A 461 -12.00 -32.10 -15.82
N ALA A 462 -11.40 -30.91 -15.85
CA ALA A 462 -11.57 -29.92 -16.92
C ALA A 462 -11.39 -30.56 -18.31
N SER A 463 -12.27 -30.20 -19.24
CA SER A 463 -12.36 -30.83 -20.57
C SER A 463 -11.05 -30.71 -21.37
N GLU A 464 -10.31 -29.64 -21.13
CA GLU A 464 -9.04 -29.28 -21.76
C GLU A 464 -7.93 -30.24 -21.32
N ILE A 465 -7.82 -30.50 -20.01
CA ILE A 465 -6.85 -31.45 -19.44
C ILE A 465 -7.18 -32.87 -19.91
N ARG A 466 -8.47 -33.23 -19.94
CA ARG A 466 -8.93 -34.52 -20.48
C ARG A 466 -8.56 -34.70 -21.94
N GLY A 467 -8.84 -33.70 -22.78
CA GLY A 467 -8.49 -33.72 -24.19
C GLY A 467 -6.99 -33.92 -24.41
N LYS A 468 -6.17 -33.18 -23.65
CA LYS A 468 -4.71 -33.31 -23.71
C LYS A 468 -4.22 -34.72 -23.35
N ILE A 469 -4.75 -35.33 -22.29
CA ILE A 469 -4.39 -36.71 -21.90
C ILE A 469 -4.88 -37.74 -22.92
N ALA A 470 -6.04 -37.50 -23.54
CA ALA A 470 -6.58 -38.36 -24.59
C ALA A 470 -5.75 -38.33 -25.89
N GLU A 471 -5.07 -37.21 -26.19
CA GLU A 471 -4.20 -37.06 -27.36
C GLU A 471 -2.81 -37.70 -27.21
N ILE A 472 -2.37 -38.00 -25.97
CA ILE A 472 -1.02 -38.53 -25.71
C ILE A 472 -0.66 -39.74 -26.56
N PRO A 473 -1.52 -40.78 -26.71
CA PRO A 473 -1.18 -41.94 -27.53
C PRO A 473 -0.90 -41.62 -29.01
N ALA A 474 -1.37 -40.48 -29.53
CA ALA A 474 -1.09 -40.04 -30.89
C ALA A 474 0.23 -39.25 -31.01
N LYS A 475 0.73 -38.68 -29.91
CA LYS A 475 1.93 -37.81 -29.87
C LYS A 475 3.15 -38.50 -29.28
N VAL A 476 2.96 -39.48 -28.40
CA VAL A 476 4.00 -40.20 -27.67
C VAL A 476 3.75 -41.69 -27.82
N SER A 477 4.77 -42.42 -28.30
CA SER A 477 4.63 -43.84 -28.64
C SER A 477 4.69 -44.78 -27.43
N HIS A 478 5.24 -44.33 -26.31
CA HIS A 478 5.47 -45.17 -25.14
C HIS A 478 4.17 -45.67 -24.48
N PRO A 479 3.98 -46.99 -24.25
CA PRO A 479 2.73 -47.54 -23.69
C PRO A 479 2.32 -46.98 -22.31
N PHE A 480 3.29 -46.64 -21.46
CA PHE A 480 3.02 -46.03 -20.15
C PHE A 480 2.74 -44.52 -20.21
N ALA A 481 2.88 -43.85 -21.35
CA ALA A 481 2.75 -42.39 -21.43
C ALA A 481 1.38 -41.89 -20.95
N GLN A 482 0.29 -42.52 -21.42
CA GLN A 482 -1.06 -42.13 -21.00
C GLN A 482 -1.36 -42.50 -19.53
N PRO A 483 -1.06 -43.72 -19.03
CA PRO A 483 -1.19 -44.03 -17.59
C PRO A 483 -0.40 -43.09 -16.68
N VAL A 484 0.84 -42.75 -17.05
CA VAL A 484 1.68 -41.79 -16.31
C VAL A 484 1.04 -40.41 -16.27
N ALA A 485 0.54 -39.91 -17.40
CA ALA A 485 -0.15 -38.62 -17.43
C ALA A 485 -1.45 -38.62 -16.61
N LYS A 486 -2.22 -39.72 -16.63
CA LYS A 486 -3.40 -39.88 -15.76
C LYS A 486 -3.01 -39.82 -14.27
N ALA A 487 -1.94 -40.50 -13.87
CA ALA A 487 -1.44 -40.45 -12.49
C ALA A 487 -0.96 -39.04 -12.09
N ILE A 488 -0.19 -38.36 -12.95
CA ILE A 488 0.23 -36.96 -12.74
C ILE A 488 -1.01 -36.05 -12.61
N CYS A 489 -2.03 -36.26 -13.44
CA CYS A 489 -3.27 -35.50 -13.38
C CYS A 489 -3.93 -35.59 -12.00
N LEU A 490 -4.07 -36.78 -11.43
CA LEU A 490 -4.67 -36.94 -10.12
C LEU A 490 -3.79 -36.38 -9.01
N LEU A 491 -2.47 -36.66 -9.05
CA LEU A 491 -1.53 -36.17 -8.05
C LEU A 491 -1.41 -34.64 -8.03
N GLN A 492 -1.72 -33.94 -9.14
CA GLN A 492 -1.79 -32.47 -9.15
C GLN A 492 -2.84 -31.89 -8.21
N TYR A 493 -3.89 -32.66 -7.88
CA TYR A 493 -4.92 -32.24 -6.93
C TYR A 493 -4.58 -32.64 -5.48
N VAL A 494 -3.46 -33.32 -5.26
CA VAL A 494 -3.01 -33.84 -3.97
C VAL A 494 -1.82 -33.02 -3.49
N LYS A 495 -2.00 -32.25 -2.41
CA LYS A 495 -0.92 -31.40 -1.88
C LYS A 495 0.16 -32.18 -1.14
N SER A 496 -0.22 -33.28 -0.49
CA SER A 496 0.67 -34.00 0.43
C SER A 496 1.61 -35.00 -0.25
N VAL A 497 1.34 -35.39 -1.51
CA VAL A 497 2.10 -36.42 -2.23
C VAL A 497 2.80 -35.78 -3.42
N HIS A 498 4.12 -35.89 -3.45
CA HIS A 498 4.93 -35.30 -4.50
C HIS A 498 4.75 -36.03 -5.84
N ARG A 499 4.78 -35.27 -6.94
CA ARG A 499 4.68 -35.81 -8.30
C ARG A 499 6.06 -36.21 -8.82
N THR A 500 6.71 -37.17 -8.16
CA THR A 500 8.01 -37.73 -8.55
C THR A 500 7.84 -39.01 -9.38
N ALA A 501 8.89 -39.40 -10.10
CA ALA A 501 8.85 -40.65 -10.88
C ALA A 501 8.59 -41.87 -9.99
N GLU A 502 9.18 -41.89 -8.80
CA GLU A 502 9.03 -42.96 -7.79
C GLU A 502 7.58 -43.08 -7.30
N ASN A 503 6.93 -41.96 -6.99
CA ASN A 503 5.54 -41.97 -6.53
C ASN A 503 4.56 -42.34 -7.63
N ILE A 504 4.80 -41.86 -8.86
CA ILE A 504 3.97 -42.21 -10.02
C ILE A 504 4.07 -43.71 -10.30
N ALA A 505 5.28 -44.28 -10.24
CA ALA A 505 5.49 -45.72 -10.41
C ALA A 505 4.79 -46.54 -9.33
N ALA A 506 4.88 -46.13 -8.06
CA ALA A 506 4.19 -46.78 -6.95
C ALA A 506 2.66 -46.76 -7.10
N GLY A 507 2.09 -45.68 -7.64
CA GLY A 507 0.66 -45.55 -7.92
C GLY A 507 0.17 -46.35 -9.14
N LEU A 508 1.08 -46.74 -10.05
CA LEU A 508 0.79 -47.51 -11.26
C LEU A 508 1.21 -48.98 -11.15
N HIS A 509 1.62 -49.44 -9.97
CA HIS A 509 2.08 -50.81 -9.76
C HIS A 509 0.97 -51.84 -10.06
N PRO A 510 1.17 -52.79 -10.99
CA PRO A 510 0.08 -53.57 -11.58
C PRO A 510 -0.41 -54.76 -10.76
N GLY A 511 0.38 -55.32 -9.84
CA GLY A 511 0.02 -56.52 -9.12
C GLY A 511 1.01 -56.92 -8.03
N VAL A 512 0.56 -57.77 -7.10
CA VAL A 512 1.27 -58.13 -5.87
C VAL A 512 2.62 -58.84 -6.10
N ALA A 513 2.71 -59.63 -7.17
CA ALA A 513 3.89 -60.43 -7.50
C ALA A 513 4.76 -59.81 -8.60
N GLU A 514 4.40 -58.63 -9.11
CA GLU A 514 5.03 -57.98 -10.26
C GLU A 514 6.30 -57.20 -9.86
N ASP A 515 7.21 -56.98 -10.81
CA ASP A 515 8.40 -56.15 -10.61
C ASP A 515 8.09 -54.64 -10.63
N SER A 516 9.08 -53.81 -10.28
CA SER A 516 8.92 -52.36 -10.26
C SER A 516 8.80 -51.79 -11.68
N VAL A 517 7.80 -50.93 -11.90
CA VAL A 517 7.56 -50.22 -13.17
C VAL A 517 8.32 -48.88 -13.26
N LEU A 518 9.23 -48.60 -12.32
CA LEU A 518 9.97 -47.34 -12.26
C LEU A 518 10.81 -47.07 -13.53
N PRO A 519 11.52 -48.04 -14.13
CA PRO A 519 12.26 -47.82 -15.37
C PRO A 519 11.36 -47.37 -16.53
N GLU A 520 10.22 -48.04 -16.72
CA GLU A 520 9.25 -47.76 -17.78
C GLU A 520 8.57 -46.40 -17.55
N VAL A 521 8.29 -46.04 -16.29
CA VAL A 521 7.76 -44.72 -15.94
C VAL A 521 8.78 -43.62 -16.20
N LYS A 522 10.07 -43.82 -15.90
CA LYS A 522 11.12 -42.83 -16.22
C LYS A 522 11.29 -42.61 -17.71
N ALA A 523 11.26 -43.69 -18.52
CA ALA A 523 11.28 -43.59 -19.97
C ALA A 523 10.06 -42.82 -20.51
N ALA A 524 8.85 -43.15 -20.02
CA ALA A 524 7.62 -42.46 -20.41
C ALA A 524 7.64 -40.96 -20.03
N LEU A 525 8.15 -40.62 -18.83
CA LEU A 525 8.26 -39.23 -18.37
C LEU A 525 9.23 -38.41 -19.24
N GLN A 526 10.36 -39.01 -19.65
CA GLN A 526 11.31 -38.35 -20.54
C GLN A 526 10.64 -38.00 -21.87
N GLU A 527 9.99 -38.96 -22.53
CA GLU A 527 9.26 -38.70 -23.79
C GLU A 527 8.11 -37.69 -23.62
N LEU A 528 7.39 -37.72 -22.49
CA LEU A 528 6.32 -36.75 -22.20
C LEU A 528 6.84 -35.33 -21.98
N VAL A 529 8.06 -35.17 -21.43
CA VAL A 529 8.72 -33.86 -21.27
C VAL A 529 9.25 -33.35 -22.61
N ASP A 530 9.91 -34.22 -23.38
CA ASP A 530 10.48 -33.88 -24.69
C ASP A 530 9.39 -33.52 -25.72
N SER A 531 8.20 -34.11 -25.59
CA SER A 531 7.01 -33.78 -26.39
C SER A 531 6.15 -32.65 -25.82
N HIS A 532 6.59 -32.00 -24.73
CA HIS A 532 5.89 -30.92 -24.03
C HIS A 532 4.48 -31.26 -23.48
N MET A 533 4.15 -32.55 -23.37
CA MET A 533 2.88 -33.01 -22.79
C MET A 533 2.87 -32.93 -21.25
N VAL A 534 4.06 -33.00 -20.64
CA VAL A 534 4.32 -32.85 -19.20
C VAL A 534 5.44 -31.84 -18.99
N ARG A 535 5.43 -31.11 -17.88
CA ARG A 535 6.53 -30.22 -17.46
C ARG A 535 7.07 -30.60 -16.10
N VAL A 536 8.31 -30.20 -15.84
CA VAL A 536 8.96 -30.31 -14.54
C VAL A 536 9.15 -28.92 -13.96
N ALA A 537 8.62 -28.68 -12.77
CA ALA A 537 8.87 -27.48 -11.98
C ALA A 537 9.18 -27.91 -10.54
N ASP A 538 10.24 -27.38 -9.95
CA ASP A 538 10.70 -27.74 -8.60
C ASP A 538 10.85 -29.26 -8.38
N GLY A 539 11.32 -29.98 -9.41
CA GLY A 539 11.48 -31.44 -9.37
C GLY A 539 10.16 -32.24 -9.39
N GLN A 540 9.03 -31.59 -9.68
CA GLN A 540 7.71 -32.23 -9.74
C GLN A 540 7.11 -32.18 -11.15
N TYR A 541 6.56 -33.32 -11.58
CA TYR A 541 5.88 -33.45 -12.86
C TYR A 541 4.46 -32.86 -12.81
N ARG A 542 4.06 -32.13 -13.84
CA ARG A 542 2.70 -31.57 -13.95
C ARG A 542 2.22 -31.52 -15.39
N ILE A 543 0.90 -31.58 -15.57
CA ILE A 543 0.29 -31.36 -16.89
C ILE A 543 0.19 -29.84 -17.08
N PRO A 544 0.82 -29.26 -18.12
CA PRO A 544 0.76 -27.83 -18.34
C PRO A 544 -0.67 -27.40 -18.63
N THR A 545 -1.04 -26.23 -18.14
CA THR A 545 -2.34 -25.63 -18.48
C THR A 545 -2.34 -25.10 -19.92
N PRO A 546 -3.52 -24.93 -20.56
CA PRO A 546 -3.60 -24.36 -21.89
C PRO A 546 -2.91 -22.99 -22.03
N ALA A 547 -2.95 -22.17 -20.97
CA ALA A 547 -2.28 -20.87 -20.93
C ALA A 547 -0.75 -20.99 -20.99
N GLU A 548 -0.18 -22.04 -20.39
CA GLU A 548 1.27 -22.28 -20.38
C GLU A 548 1.79 -22.78 -21.73
N ASP A 549 1.01 -23.59 -22.44
CA ASP A 549 1.36 -24.04 -23.79
C ASP A 549 1.21 -22.90 -24.82
N ASP A 550 0.16 -22.08 -24.70
CA ASP A 550 0.03 -20.85 -25.51
C ASP A 550 1.22 -19.91 -25.26
N TRP A 551 1.67 -19.80 -24.00
CA TRP A 551 2.82 -18.98 -23.62
C TRP A 551 4.10 -19.44 -24.33
N GLU A 552 4.48 -20.71 -24.23
CA GLU A 552 5.72 -21.21 -24.86
C GLU A 552 5.67 -21.17 -26.38
N THR A 553 4.54 -21.60 -26.97
CA THR A 553 4.36 -21.56 -28.43
C THR A 553 4.50 -20.12 -28.95
N THR A 554 3.91 -19.17 -28.23
CA THR A 554 4.03 -17.74 -28.55
C THR A 554 5.47 -17.26 -28.37
N ARG A 555 6.14 -17.63 -27.27
CA ARG A 555 7.52 -17.23 -26.95
C ARG A 555 8.50 -17.68 -28.04
N ASP A 556 8.40 -18.94 -28.46
CA ASP A 556 9.31 -19.52 -29.45
C ASP A 556 9.05 -19.01 -30.87
N SER A 557 7.87 -18.48 -31.14
CA SER A 557 7.56 -17.80 -32.41
C SER A 557 8.36 -16.49 -32.60
N PHE A 558 8.92 -15.92 -31.53
CA PHE A 558 9.70 -14.69 -31.62
C PHE A 558 11.13 -14.96 -32.09
N SER A 559 11.54 -14.22 -33.12
CA SER A 559 12.90 -14.22 -33.66
C SER A 559 13.42 -12.78 -33.74
N PRO A 560 14.62 -12.49 -33.21
CA PRO A 560 15.16 -11.13 -33.17
C PRO A 560 15.57 -10.64 -34.57
N LYS A 561 15.28 -9.38 -34.91
CA LYS A 561 15.85 -8.72 -36.10
C LYS A 561 17.21 -8.10 -35.76
N PRO A 562 18.06 -7.76 -36.75
CA PRO A 562 19.35 -7.11 -36.50
C PRO A 562 19.25 -5.82 -35.65
N GLY A 563 18.17 -5.05 -35.81
CA GLY A 563 17.92 -3.86 -34.98
C GLY A 563 17.63 -4.18 -33.51
N ASP A 564 16.97 -5.31 -33.23
CA ASP A 564 16.67 -5.76 -31.87
C ASP A 564 17.92 -6.27 -31.17
N ILE A 565 18.75 -7.03 -31.89
CA ILE A 565 20.07 -7.52 -31.43
C ILE A 565 20.94 -6.32 -31.04
N ASN A 566 21.07 -5.32 -31.93
CA ASN A 566 21.85 -4.12 -31.65
C ASN A 566 21.35 -3.35 -30.43
N ARG A 567 20.03 -3.29 -30.21
CA ARG A 567 19.45 -2.67 -29.02
C ARG A 567 19.85 -3.41 -27.74
N ILE A 568 19.79 -4.74 -27.74
CA ILE A 568 20.19 -5.58 -26.59
C ILE A 568 21.69 -5.40 -26.29
N TYR A 569 22.54 -5.44 -27.31
CA TYR A 569 23.98 -5.21 -27.15
C TYR A 569 24.28 -3.80 -26.64
N THR A 570 23.59 -2.78 -27.15
CA THR A 570 23.74 -1.40 -26.67
C THR A 570 23.46 -1.31 -25.18
N GLU A 571 22.33 -1.87 -24.73
CA GLU A 571 21.95 -1.84 -23.32
C GLU A 571 22.96 -2.56 -22.42
N ILE A 572 23.43 -3.75 -22.83
CA ILE A 572 24.40 -4.51 -22.04
C ILE A 572 25.76 -3.82 -21.99
N VAL A 573 26.27 -3.35 -23.13
CA VAL A 573 27.57 -2.66 -23.20
C VAL A 573 27.50 -1.34 -22.42
N SER A 574 26.40 -0.58 -22.52
CA SER A 574 26.16 0.59 -21.67
C SER A 574 26.17 0.24 -20.18
N GLY A 575 25.51 -0.85 -19.78
CA GLY A 575 25.50 -1.33 -18.39
C GLY A 575 26.84 -1.91 -17.91
N LEU A 576 27.78 -2.22 -18.82
CA LEU A 576 29.18 -2.58 -18.51
C LEU A 576 30.09 -1.35 -18.47
N TRP A 577 29.62 -0.23 -19.04
CA TRP A 577 30.27 1.08 -18.98
C TRP A 577 29.97 1.83 -17.68
N GLU A 578 29.11 1.30 -16.80
CA GLU A 578 28.79 1.85 -15.49
C GLU A 578 29.66 1.23 -14.37
N PRO A 579 30.25 2.03 -13.46
CA PRO A 579 30.27 3.50 -13.47
C PRO A 579 31.08 4.04 -14.66
N THR A 580 30.69 5.21 -15.19
CA THR A 580 31.37 5.82 -16.36
C THR A 580 32.88 5.86 -16.13
N PRO A 581 33.70 5.36 -17.07
CA PRO A 581 35.14 5.34 -16.89
C PRO A 581 35.68 6.76 -16.78
N THR A 582 36.53 7.01 -15.79
CA THR A 582 37.07 8.35 -15.53
C THR A 582 38.55 8.30 -15.19
N HIS A 583 39.25 9.40 -15.48
CA HIS A 583 40.62 9.60 -15.05
C HIS A 583 40.85 11.06 -14.65
N ASN A 584 41.57 11.27 -13.55
CA ASN A 584 41.93 12.60 -13.08
C ASN A 584 43.33 12.97 -13.58
N LEU A 585 43.41 13.93 -14.51
CA LEU A 585 44.66 14.38 -15.09
C LEU A 585 45.30 15.47 -14.21
N LEU A 586 46.56 15.24 -13.82
CA LEU A 586 47.39 16.15 -12.99
C LEU A 586 46.71 16.64 -11.69
N GLY A 587 45.79 15.87 -11.11
CA GLY A 587 45.07 16.30 -9.91
C GLY A 587 44.00 17.37 -10.17
N ALA A 588 43.91 17.94 -11.38
CA ALA A 588 43.19 19.18 -11.65
C ALA A 588 41.78 18.96 -12.21
N LYS A 589 41.61 18.11 -13.22
CA LYS A 589 40.31 17.84 -13.87
C LYS A 589 40.10 16.34 -14.06
N THR A 590 38.88 15.88 -13.77
CA THR A 590 38.45 14.52 -14.09
C THR A 590 37.83 14.50 -15.48
N PHE A 591 38.44 13.73 -16.38
CA PHE A 591 37.94 13.45 -17.72
C PHE A 591 37.15 12.13 -17.72
N LYS A 592 36.14 12.05 -18.57
CA LYS A 592 35.24 10.90 -18.70
C LYS A 592 35.35 10.27 -20.09
N ALA A 593 35.26 8.94 -20.13
CA ALA A 593 35.23 8.17 -21.38
C ALA A 593 33.80 8.09 -21.93
N GLY A 594 33.63 8.53 -23.17
CA GLY A 594 32.40 8.40 -23.94
C GLY A 594 32.34 7.05 -24.62
N LEU A 595 31.14 6.60 -24.96
CA LEU A 595 30.88 5.31 -25.59
C LEU A 595 30.16 5.53 -26.92
N VAL A 596 30.78 5.09 -28.00
CA VAL A 596 30.20 5.02 -29.33
C VAL A 596 30.13 3.54 -29.72
N LEU A 597 28.94 3.01 -29.96
CA LEU A 597 28.74 1.61 -30.32
C LEU A 597 28.09 1.51 -31.70
N GLY A 598 28.69 0.73 -32.61
CA GLY A 598 28.13 0.55 -33.96
C GLY A 598 27.97 1.86 -34.75
N GLY A 599 28.87 2.83 -34.53
CA GLY A 599 28.84 4.15 -35.16
C GLY A 599 27.85 5.15 -34.56
N ARG A 600 27.11 4.80 -33.49
CA ARG A 600 26.19 5.71 -32.79
C ARG A 600 26.76 6.14 -31.44
N SER A 601 26.71 7.43 -31.16
CA SER A 601 27.08 7.96 -29.84
C SER A 601 26.02 7.56 -28.81
N ILE A 602 26.43 6.79 -27.80
CA ILE A 602 25.55 6.33 -26.71
C ILE A 602 25.77 7.18 -25.47
N ILE A 603 27.04 7.43 -25.13
CA ILE A 603 27.44 8.29 -24.01
C ILE A 603 28.42 9.33 -24.57
N GLU A 604 28.00 10.59 -24.61
CA GLU A 604 28.88 11.71 -24.97
C GLU A 604 29.75 12.11 -23.77
N ALA A 605 31.05 12.18 -23.97
CA ALA A 605 32.00 12.60 -22.95
C ALA A 605 33.29 13.17 -23.57
N ASP A 606 34.34 13.37 -22.76
CA ASP A 606 35.55 14.08 -23.18
C ASP A 606 36.37 13.33 -24.26
N ILE A 607 36.47 12.00 -24.15
CA ILE A 607 37.19 11.13 -25.10
C ILE A 607 36.27 10.00 -25.55
N ALA A 608 36.02 9.87 -26.86
CA ALA A 608 35.13 8.85 -27.40
C ALA A 608 35.85 7.49 -27.57
N PHE A 609 35.25 6.43 -27.03
CA PHE A 609 35.62 5.05 -27.30
C PHE A 609 34.66 4.46 -28.34
N HIS A 610 35.17 4.18 -29.53
CA HIS A 610 34.46 3.50 -30.60
C HIS A 610 34.55 1.99 -30.39
N VAL A 611 33.50 1.41 -29.83
CA VAL A 611 33.35 -0.03 -29.63
C VAL A 611 32.68 -0.65 -30.87
N THR A 612 33.31 -1.68 -31.42
CA THR A 612 32.78 -2.50 -32.51
C THR A 612 32.68 -3.95 -32.05
N LEU A 613 31.51 -4.55 -32.24
CA LEU A 613 31.27 -5.97 -31.99
C LEU A 613 31.22 -6.69 -33.33
N ALA A 614 32.10 -7.66 -33.55
CA ALA A 614 32.24 -8.38 -34.83
C ALA A 614 32.23 -9.89 -34.60
N PRO A 615 31.64 -10.72 -35.48
CA PRO A 615 31.69 -12.18 -35.37
C PRO A 615 33.13 -12.70 -35.22
N ALA A 616 33.31 -13.73 -34.38
CA ALA A 616 34.61 -14.34 -34.17
C ALA A 616 35.15 -14.98 -35.48
N GLY A 617 36.46 -14.89 -35.69
CA GLY A 617 37.14 -15.39 -36.90
C GLY A 617 37.66 -14.24 -37.77
N THR A 618 37.53 -14.38 -39.10
CA THR A 618 38.12 -13.44 -40.07
C THR A 618 37.56 -12.03 -39.97
N GLU A 619 36.26 -11.87 -39.71
CA GLU A 619 35.61 -10.56 -39.62
C GLU A 619 36.14 -9.72 -38.44
N PHE A 620 36.41 -10.37 -37.29
CA PHE A 620 37.04 -9.72 -36.15
C PHE A 620 38.44 -9.18 -36.48
N GLU A 621 39.26 -9.95 -37.20
CA GLU A 621 40.61 -9.53 -37.60
C GLU A 621 40.58 -8.33 -38.56
N GLU A 622 39.64 -8.32 -39.51
CA GLU A 622 39.45 -7.23 -40.46
C GLU A 622 39.03 -5.92 -39.76
N GLU A 623 38.05 -5.99 -38.85
CA GLU A 623 37.59 -4.83 -38.07
C GLU A 623 38.68 -4.30 -37.13
N ALA A 624 39.47 -5.17 -36.51
CA ALA A 624 40.61 -4.76 -35.68
C ALA A 624 41.68 -4.02 -36.50
N ALA A 625 41.99 -4.48 -37.72
CA ALA A 625 42.92 -3.81 -38.62
C ALA A 625 42.40 -2.44 -39.08
N LEU A 626 41.09 -2.33 -39.39
CA LEU A 626 40.45 -1.07 -39.76
C LEU A 626 40.46 -0.06 -38.61
N ALA A 627 40.11 -0.49 -37.40
CA ALA A 627 40.17 0.31 -36.17
C ALA A 627 41.58 0.89 -35.96
N ARG A 628 42.62 0.06 -36.13
CA ARG A 628 44.02 0.50 -36.00
C ARG A 628 44.35 1.61 -37.00
N LYS A 629 43.96 1.47 -38.27
CA LYS A 629 44.19 2.47 -39.31
C LYS A 629 43.47 3.79 -39.02
N ARG A 630 42.20 3.73 -38.60
CA ARG A 630 41.41 4.92 -38.24
C ARG A 630 41.98 5.67 -37.04
N SER A 631 42.50 4.94 -36.05
CA SER A 631 43.10 5.54 -34.86
C SER A 631 44.30 6.46 -35.16
N GLN A 632 44.97 6.30 -36.31
CA GLN A 632 46.09 7.15 -36.74
C GLN A 632 45.65 8.52 -37.26
N SER A 633 44.49 8.59 -37.92
CA SER A 633 43.89 9.84 -38.42
C SER A 633 43.04 10.53 -37.37
N GLU A 634 42.25 9.78 -36.61
CA GLU A 634 41.35 10.29 -35.58
C GLU A 634 42.08 10.38 -34.22
N ARG A 635 43.00 11.34 -34.10
CA ARG A 635 43.99 11.44 -33.00
C ARG A 635 43.43 11.72 -31.59
N LYS A 636 42.11 11.88 -31.46
CA LYS A 636 41.37 12.12 -30.21
C LYS A 636 40.58 10.89 -29.75
N ASN A 637 40.31 9.93 -30.64
CA ASN A 637 39.38 8.83 -30.40
C ASN A 637 40.13 7.51 -30.12
N VAL A 638 39.54 6.68 -29.25
CA VAL A 638 40.01 5.32 -28.96
C VAL A 638 39.12 4.33 -29.68
N PHE A 639 39.69 3.24 -30.21
CA PHE A 639 38.93 2.20 -30.91
C PHE A 639 39.07 0.86 -30.18
N TRP A 640 37.97 0.16 -29.95
CA TRP A 640 37.91 -1.11 -29.22
C TRP A 640 37.08 -2.13 -30.01
N VAL A 641 37.66 -3.26 -30.41
CA VAL A 641 36.98 -4.31 -31.16
C VAL A 641 36.88 -5.58 -30.32
N ALA A 642 35.70 -6.20 -30.26
CA ALA A 642 35.43 -7.42 -29.48
C ALA A 642 34.64 -8.47 -30.29
N ALA A 643 34.83 -9.75 -29.96
CA ALA A 643 34.36 -10.89 -30.76
C ALA A 643 33.00 -11.49 -30.33
N LEU A 644 32.11 -11.66 -31.30
CA LEU A 644 30.83 -12.38 -31.33
C LEU A 644 30.97 -13.91 -31.31
N ASP A 645 30.64 -14.64 -30.24
CA ASP A 645 30.60 -16.12 -30.28
C ASP A 645 29.16 -16.70 -30.32
N GLU A 646 29.01 -17.97 -30.70
CA GLU A 646 27.69 -18.62 -30.81
C GLU A 646 26.90 -18.63 -29.48
N ARG A 647 27.60 -18.58 -28.33
CA ARG A 647 26.94 -18.59 -27.02
C ARG A 647 26.25 -17.25 -26.77
N ILE A 648 26.91 -16.15 -27.14
CA ILE A 648 26.35 -14.80 -27.10
C ILE A 648 25.09 -14.72 -27.99
N ASP A 649 25.12 -15.31 -29.19
CA ASP A 649 23.96 -15.31 -30.08
C ASP A 649 22.77 -16.08 -29.50
N ARG A 650 23.01 -17.27 -28.93
CA ARG A 650 21.96 -18.09 -28.29
C ARG A 650 21.30 -17.36 -27.13
N GLU A 651 22.08 -16.80 -26.22
CA GLU A 651 21.55 -16.06 -25.07
C GLU A 651 20.82 -14.79 -25.51
N THR A 652 21.30 -14.10 -26.56
CA THR A 652 20.62 -12.93 -27.13
C THR A 652 19.22 -13.25 -27.64
N VAL A 653 19.06 -14.39 -28.31
CA VAL A 653 17.74 -14.87 -28.76
C VAL A 653 16.82 -15.14 -27.58
N GLN A 654 17.31 -15.78 -26.50
CA GLN A 654 16.50 -16.05 -25.31
C GLN A 654 16.07 -14.77 -24.59
N VAL A 655 17.00 -13.81 -24.40
CA VAL A 655 16.69 -12.49 -23.83
C VAL A 655 15.62 -11.77 -24.66
N PHE A 656 15.74 -11.79 -25.98
CA PHE A 656 14.75 -11.18 -26.87
C PHE A 656 13.36 -11.82 -26.73
N ARG A 657 13.28 -13.16 -26.77
CA ARG A 657 12.02 -13.90 -26.63
C ARG A 657 11.31 -13.57 -25.32
N SER A 658 12.07 -13.59 -24.21
CA SER A 658 11.54 -13.27 -22.89
C SER A 658 11.06 -11.82 -22.77
N ARG A 659 11.79 -10.85 -23.34
CA ARG A 659 11.35 -9.44 -23.37
C ARG A 659 10.07 -9.25 -24.19
N GLU A 660 9.98 -9.88 -25.36
CA GLU A 660 8.82 -9.74 -26.23
C GLU A 660 7.55 -10.32 -25.61
N ILE A 661 7.60 -11.54 -25.08
CA ILE A 661 6.42 -12.15 -24.47
C ILE A 661 5.96 -11.36 -23.23
N LEU A 662 6.90 -10.90 -22.40
CA LEU A 662 6.59 -10.05 -21.25
C LEU A 662 5.95 -8.73 -21.69
N SER A 663 6.45 -8.10 -22.75
CA SER A 663 5.87 -6.83 -23.24
C SER A 663 4.41 -7.00 -23.70
N ARG A 664 4.07 -8.13 -24.32
CA ARG A 664 2.73 -8.40 -24.87
C ARG A 664 1.74 -8.89 -23.83
N LYS A 665 2.17 -9.77 -22.91
CA LYS A 665 1.27 -10.48 -22.00
C LYS A 665 1.30 -9.93 -20.56
N SER A 666 2.35 -9.25 -20.11
CA SER A 666 2.45 -8.75 -18.72
C SER A 666 1.41 -7.70 -18.36
N ARG A 667 0.91 -6.89 -19.31
CA ARG A 667 -0.13 -5.88 -19.06
C ARG A 667 -1.55 -6.46 -19.05
N ASN A 668 -1.73 -7.63 -19.66
CA ASN A 668 -3.03 -8.26 -19.87
C ASN A 668 -3.26 -9.47 -18.96
N ALA A 669 -2.28 -9.86 -18.14
CA ALA A 669 -2.43 -10.92 -17.14
C ALA A 669 -3.49 -10.52 -16.11
N ARG A 670 -4.66 -11.18 -16.14
CA ARG A 670 -5.78 -10.94 -15.23
C ARG A 670 -6.05 -12.13 -14.32
N THR A 671 -5.60 -13.30 -14.74
CA THR A 671 -5.74 -14.53 -13.98
C THR A 671 -4.50 -14.79 -13.12
N LYS A 672 -4.70 -15.57 -12.04
CA LYS A 672 -3.61 -15.99 -11.15
C LYS A 672 -2.54 -16.76 -11.91
N ASP A 673 -2.93 -17.58 -12.88
CA ASP A 673 -2.04 -18.42 -13.68
C ASP A 673 -1.21 -17.58 -14.66
N GLU A 674 -1.82 -16.60 -15.35
CA GLU A 674 -1.07 -15.67 -16.20
C GLU A 674 -0.07 -14.82 -15.39
N THR A 675 -0.45 -14.43 -14.17
CA THR A 675 0.44 -13.67 -13.28
C THR A 675 1.63 -14.51 -12.82
N ALA A 676 1.42 -15.81 -12.58
CA ALA A 676 2.50 -16.75 -12.27
C ALA A 676 3.45 -16.92 -13.47
N LEU A 677 2.93 -17.09 -14.68
CA LEU A 677 3.72 -17.19 -15.92
C LEU A 677 4.59 -15.96 -16.16
N VAL A 678 4.02 -14.76 -15.97
CA VAL A 678 4.78 -13.50 -16.06
C VAL A 678 5.91 -13.46 -15.03
N SER A 679 5.67 -13.97 -13.83
CA SER A 679 6.67 -13.99 -12.76
C SER A 679 7.81 -14.97 -13.06
N GLU A 680 7.48 -16.16 -13.57
CA GLU A 680 8.46 -17.16 -14.01
C GLU A 680 9.31 -16.63 -15.18
N GLU A 681 8.68 -16.01 -16.18
CA GLU A 681 9.40 -15.45 -17.33
C GLU A 681 10.32 -14.30 -16.94
N LYS A 682 9.97 -13.49 -15.92
CA LYS A 682 10.88 -12.47 -15.35
C LYS A 682 12.10 -13.08 -14.68
N VAL A 683 11.98 -14.27 -14.10
CA VAL A 683 13.13 -15.00 -13.54
C VAL A 683 14.02 -15.51 -14.68
N ARG A 684 13.43 -16.13 -15.72
CA ARG A 684 14.16 -16.58 -16.91
C ARG A 684 14.91 -15.44 -17.59
N LEU A 685 14.24 -14.30 -17.80
CA LEU A 685 14.85 -13.11 -18.39
C LEU A 685 16.09 -12.66 -17.61
N ARG A 686 15.98 -12.56 -16.28
CA ARG A 686 17.12 -12.17 -15.43
C ARG A 686 18.29 -13.15 -15.52
N GLY A 687 18.00 -14.46 -15.64
CA GLY A 687 19.01 -15.49 -15.84
C GLY A 687 19.78 -15.30 -17.14
N HIS A 688 19.06 -15.25 -18.26
CA HIS A 688 19.66 -15.08 -19.60
C HIS A 688 20.37 -13.72 -19.77
N GLU A 689 19.81 -12.63 -19.23
CA GLU A 689 20.47 -11.31 -19.25
C GLU A 689 21.77 -11.31 -18.44
N GLY A 690 21.78 -12.00 -17.29
CA GLY A 690 22.97 -12.15 -16.45
C GLY A 690 24.10 -12.89 -17.18
N GLU A 691 23.76 -14.00 -17.84
CA GLU A 691 24.75 -14.77 -18.61
C GLU A 691 25.23 -14.04 -19.86
N LEU A 692 24.33 -13.40 -20.60
CA LEU A 692 24.69 -12.58 -21.76
C LEU A 692 25.63 -11.42 -21.36
N LYS A 693 25.36 -10.75 -20.23
CA LYS A 693 26.24 -9.72 -19.69
C LYS A 693 27.62 -10.27 -19.33
N ARG A 694 27.68 -11.49 -18.76
CA ARG A 694 28.95 -12.16 -18.43
C ARG A 694 29.78 -12.44 -19.69
N LEU A 695 29.16 -13.00 -20.73
CA LEU A 695 29.82 -13.35 -21.99
C LEU A 695 30.30 -12.11 -22.75
N ILE A 696 29.49 -11.06 -22.87
CA ILE A 696 29.89 -9.80 -23.54
C ILE A 696 31.02 -9.11 -22.76
N LYS A 697 31.00 -9.15 -21.42
CA LYS A 697 32.09 -8.64 -20.59
C LYS A 697 33.41 -9.37 -20.90
N GLU A 698 33.38 -10.69 -20.97
CA GLU A 698 34.54 -11.53 -21.29
C GLU A 698 35.08 -11.21 -22.68
N SER A 699 34.20 -11.09 -23.67
CA SER A 699 34.56 -10.71 -25.04
C SER A 699 35.22 -9.33 -25.14
N LEU A 700 34.69 -8.32 -24.43
CA LEU A 700 35.29 -6.98 -24.41
C LEU A 700 36.68 -6.99 -23.77
N LEU A 701 36.86 -7.67 -22.63
CA LEU A 701 38.14 -7.75 -21.94
C LEU A 701 39.21 -8.48 -22.76
N ASN A 702 38.81 -9.46 -23.58
CA ASN A 702 39.71 -10.16 -24.51
C ASN A 702 39.85 -9.44 -25.87
N GLY A 703 39.18 -8.29 -26.06
CA GLY A 703 39.17 -7.51 -27.29
C GLY A 703 40.43 -6.66 -27.49
N VAL A 704 40.57 -6.10 -28.70
CA VAL A 704 41.72 -5.27 -29.09
C VAL A 704 41.39 -3.80 -28.96
N ILE A 705 42.22 -3.02 -28.24
CA ILE A 705 42.09 -1.56 -28.10
C ILE A 705 43.25 -0.87 -28.82
N THR A 706 42.96 0.15 -29.64
CA THR A 706 43.99 0.93 -30.36
C THR A 706 43.80 2.44 -30.23
N PHE A 707 44.92 3.16 -30.13
CA PHE A 707 44.98 4.63 -30.11
C PHE A 707 46.24 5.11 -30.86
N ARG A 708 46.08 6.02 -31.83
CA ARG A 708 47.19 6.54 -32.67
C ARG A 708 48.06 5.45 -33.31
N GLY A 709 47.46 4.31 -33.65
CA GLY A 709 48.13 3.15 -34.26
C GLY A 709 48.83 2.21 -33.26
N ASN A 710 48.86 2.56 -31.98
CA ASN A 710 49.43 1.76 -30.90
C ASN A 710 48.38 0.89 -30.23
N ASP A 711 48.79 -0.31 -29.83
CA ASP A 711 47.97 -1.23 -29.05
C ASP A 711 47.88 -0.75 -27.59
N ARG A 712 46.66 -0.77 -27.05
CA ARG A 712 46.27 -0.35 -25.69
C ARG A 712 45.37 -1.40 -25.03
N SER A 713 45.37 -2.63 -25.55
CA SER A 713 44.53 -3.72 -25.06
C SER A 713 44.78 -3.99 -23.57
N PRO A 714 43.74 -4.35 -22.80
CA PRO A 714 43.89 -4.60 -21.37
C PRO A 714 44.74 -5.86 -21.12
N ASP A 715 45.45 -5.88 -19.99
CA ASP A 715 46.12 -7.08 -19.49
C ASP A 715 45.21 -7.89 -18.57
N ASP A 716 45.64 -9.10 -18.19
CA ASP A 716 44.89 -10.01 -17.31
C ASP A 716 44.60 -9.44 -15.90
N SER A 717 45.18 -8.28 -15.54
CA SER A 717 44.99 -7.65 -14.23
C SER A 717 43.73 -6.78 -14.14
N VAL A 718 42.96 -6.65 -15.22
CA VAL A 718 41.71 -5.87 -15.27
C VAL A 718 40.49 -6.77 -15.11
N SER A 719 39.65 -6.48 -14.11
CA SER A 719 38.47 -7.32 -13.81
C SER A 719 37.14 -6.77 -14.35
N SER A 720 37.12 -5.57 -14.94
CA SER A 720 35.91 -4.94 -15.51
C SER A 720 36.19 -4.04 -16.71
N VAL A 721 35.20 -3.92 -17.61
CA VAL A 721 35.26 -3.11 -18.83
C VAL A 721 35.50 -1.62 -18.51
N SER A 722 34.81 -1.08 -17.50
CA SER A 722 35.00 0.32 -17.08
C SER A 722 36.42 0.58 -16.54
N GLN A 723 36.99 -0.38 -15.81
CA GLN A 723 38.37 -0.27 -15.34
C GLN A 723 39.37 -0.30 -16.50
N ALA A 724 39.15 -1.16 -17.50
CA ALA A 724 39.98 -1.21 -18.72
C ALA A 724 39.96 0.15 -19.43
N ALA A 725 38.77 0.69 -19.70
CA ALA A 725 38.60 1.99 -20.33
C ALA A 725 39.25 3.13 -19.52
N SER A 726 39.16 3.11 -18.18
CA SER A 726 39.79 4.12 -17.32
C SER A 726 41.32 4.09 -17.41
N ARG A 727 41.92 2.89 -17.49
CA ARG A 727 43.38 2.74 -17.69
C ARG A 727 43.83 3.24 -19.05
N VAL A 728 43.09 2.92 -20.11
CA VAL A 728 43.38 3.42 -21.46
C VAL A 728 43.23 4.94 -21.51
N LEU A 729 42.18 5.48 -20.90
CA LEU A 729 41.95 6.92 -20.78
C LEU A 729 43.16 7.62 -20.12
N ALA A 730 43.72 7.04 -19.06
CA ALA A 730 44.93 7.58 -18.40
C ALA A 730 46.14 7.67 -19.33
N GLN A 731 46.31 6.72 -20.25
CA GLN A 731 47.41 6.70 -21.22
C GLN A 731 47.18 7.67 -22.39
N VAL A 732 45.92 7.98 -22.71
CA VAL A 732 45.52 8.78 -23.87
C VAL A 732 45.46 10.28 -23.56
N LEU A 733 45.03 10.66 -22.36
CA LEU A 733 44.80 12.06 -22.01
C LEU A 733 46.01 12.99 -22.18
N PRO A 734 47.25 12.61 -21.77
CA PRO A 734 48.42 13.47 -21.98
C PRO A 734 48.73 13.75 -23.45
N ASP A 735 48.43 12.80 -24.34
CA ASP A 735 48.67 12.93 -25.78
C ASP A 735 47.62 13.79 -26.50
N VAL A 736 46.42 13.92 -25.91
CA VAL A 736 45.29 14.69 -26.47
C VAL A 736 45.28 16.13 -25.92
N PHE A 737 45.64 16.32 -24.66
CA PHE A 737 45.67 17.62 -23.99
C PHE A 737 47.10 17.97 -23.53
N ASP A 738 47.99 18.16 -24.50
CA ASP A 738 49.42 18.42 -24.27
C ASP A 738 49.72 19.79 -23.64
N ARG A 739 48.80 20.77 -23.73
CA ARG A 739 48.88 22.08 -23.04
C ARG A 739 47.99 22.17 -21.79
N PHE A 740 47.53 21.03 -21.25
CA PHE A 740 46.70 21.02 -20.04
C PHE A 740 47.42 21.56 -18.81
N GLU A 741 48.74 21.35 -18.72
CA GLU A 741 49.57 21.78 -17.58
C GLU A 741 49.51 23.28 -17.30
N GLU A 742 49.39 24.11 -18.34
CA GLU A 742 49.27 25.58 -18.25
C GLU A 742 48.04 26.05 -17.46
N GLY A 743 47.03 25.19 -17.33
CA GLY A 743 45.80 25.45 -16.59
C GLY A 743 45.48 24.35 -15.56
N ALA A 744 46.45 23.52 -15.20
CA ALA A 744 46.26 22.36 -14.34
C ALA A 744 46.22 22.73 -12.85
N ALA A 745 45.16 23.42 -12.44
CA ALA A 745 44.88 23.70 -11.03
C ALA A 745 43.40 23.55 -10.67
N ARG A 746 43.13 23.26 -9.39
CA ARG A 746 41.77 23.28 -8.83
C ARG A 746 41.47 24.68 -8.32
N VAL A 747 40.74 25.44 -9.13
CA VAL A 747 40.29 26.79 -8.78
C VAL A 747 39.03 26.71 -7.93
N THR A 748 38.99 27.47 -6.85
CA THR A 748 37.86 27.59 -5.91
C THR A 748 37.32 29.02 -5.88
N GLY A 749 36.16 29.22 -5.24
CA GLY A 749 35.59 30.57 -5.05
C GLY A 749 36.53 31.53 -4.32
N LYS A 750 37.32 31.03 -3.35
CA LYS A 750 38.29 31.83 -2.60
C LYS A 750 39.39 32.42 -3.49
N ASP A 751 39.79 31.70 -4.55
CA ASP A 751 40.81 32.16 -5.49
C ASP A 751 40.30 33.33 -6.35
N LEU A 752 39.03 33.27 -6.74
CA LEU A 752 38.35 34.38 -7.43
C LEU A 752 38.07 35.56 -6.49
N ASP A 753 37.63 35.28 -5.26
CA ASP A 753 37.39 36.30 -4.24
C ASP A 753 38.66 37.07 -3.91
N ALA A 754 39.82 36.40 -3.88
CA ALA A 754 41.12 37.06 -3.67
C ALA A 754 41.39 38.15 -4.72
N LEU A 755 40.95 37.98 -5.98
CA LEU A 755 41.08 39.01 -7.02
C LEU A 755 40.07 40.14 -6.89
N MET A 756 38.86 39.86 -6.38
CA MET A 756 37.75 40.81 -6.34
C MET A 756 37.58 41.53 -4.99
N GLN A 757 38.27 41.07 -3.94
CA GLN A 757 38.14 41.58 -2.57
C GLN A 757 39.46 42.06 -1.97
N SER A 758 40.60 41.48 -2.35
CA SER A 758 41.89 41.88 -1.78
C SER A 758 42.38 43.20 -2.37
N GLU A 759 42.63 44.19 -1.51
CA GLU A 759 43.25 45.46 -1.89
C GLU A 759 44.75 45.32 -2.21
N ASN A 760 45.42 44.28 -1.67
CA ASN A 760 46.85 44.03 -1.89
C ASN A 760 47.12 42.70 -2.61
N LEU A 761 48.04 42.71 -3.57
CA LEU A 761 48.45 41.54 -4.36
C LEU A 761 49.40 40.58 -3.62
N ARG A 762 49.95 40.95 -2.45
CA ARG A 762 50.85 40.09 -1.64
C ARG A 762 50.15 38.93 -0.89
N GLY A 763 48.81 38.93 -0.84
CA GLY A 763 47.99 37.94 -0.12
C GLY A 763 47.24 36.93 -1.03
N LEU A 764 47.65 36.79 -2.29
CA LEU A 764 47.00 35.87 -3.23
C LEU A 764 47.22 34.40 -2.84
N THR A 765 46.28 33.54 -3.26
CA THR A 765 46.32 32.10 -2.93
C THR A 765 47.44 31.35 -3.68
N PRO A 766 47.86 30.15 -3.22
CA PRO A 766 48.92 29.37 -3.87
C PRO A 766 48.67 29.02 -5.34
N VAL A 767 47.40 29.02 -5.78
CA VAL A 767 46.99 28.74 -7.17
C VAL A 767 47.62 29.72 -8.16
N PHE A 768 47.83 30.99 -7.77
CA PHE A 768 48.45 31.99 -8.64
C PHE A 768 49.93 31.72 -8.91
N ALA A 769 50.64 31.11 -7.95
CA ALA A 769 52.01 30.66 -8.13
C ALA A 769 52.08 29.33 -8.89
N GLN A 770 51.15 28.39 -8.63
CA GLN A 770 51.05 27.13 -9.36
C GLN A 770 50.82 27.32 -10.87
N LEU A 771 50.06 28.36 -11.24
CA LEU A 771 49.73 28.71 -12.63
C LEU A 771 50.62 29.81 -13.23
N ASP A 772 51.70 30.22 -12.54
CA ASP A 772 52.66 31.24 -12.99
C ASP A 772 52.03 32.60 -13.42
N LEU A 773 51.02 33.07 -12.67
CA LEU A 773 50.22 34.26 -13.03
C LEU A 773 50.79 35.59 -12.54
N VAL A 774 51.80 35.58 -11.66
CA VAL A 774 52.36 36.77 -10.99
C VAL A 774 53.87 36.78 -11.15
N ARG A 775 54.45 37.96 -11.40
CA ARG A 775 55.90 38.22 -11.44
C ARG A 775 56.26 39.40 -10.54
N ASP A 776 57.52 39.51 -10.14
CA ASP A 776 58.04 40.67 -9.40
C ASP A 776 58.45 41.79 -10.38
N ALA A 777 57.99 43.02 -10.13
CA ALA A 777 58.51 44.22 -10.78
C ALA A 777 58.89 45.26 -9.72
N GLN A 778 60.19 45.51 -9.56
CA GLN A 778 60.75 46.50 -8.62
C GLN A 778 60.30 46.29 -7.14
N GLY A 779 60.16 45.03 -6.70
CA GLY A 779 59.75 44.70 -5.32
C GLY A 779 58.25 44.79 -5.06
N GLN A 780 57.45 44.94 -6.13
CA GLN A 780 55.99 44.88 -6.10
C GLN A 780 55.49 43.73 -7.00
N PRO A 781 54.55 42.90 -6.51
CA PRO A 781 53.95 41.84 -7.31
C PRO A 781 53.04 42.42 -8.40
N VAL A 782 53.25 42.02 -9.64
CA VAL A 782 52.42 42.41 -10.81
C VAL A 782 51.97 41.18 -11.59
N PHE A 783 50.80 41.24 -12.23
CA PHE A 783 50.31 40.11 -13.04
C PHE A 783 51.14 39.92 -14.32
N ASN A 784 51.43 38.67 -14.67
CA ASN A 784 52.21 38.30 -15.85
C ASN A 784 51.33 38.27 -17.11
N THR A 785 50.85 39.43 -17.57
CA THR A 785 49.88 39.52 -18.68
C THR A 785 50.49 39.28 -20.06
N ASP A 786 51.81 39.24 -20.18
CA ASP A 786 52.53 39.26 -21.46
C ASP A 786 53.07 37.87 -21.87
N ALA A 787 52.83 36.84 -21.06
CA ALA A 787 53.26 35.46 -21.28
C ALA A 787 52.28 34.45 -20.66
N GLY A 788 52.46 33.16 -20.96
CA GLY A 788 51.71 32.06 -20.34
C GLY A 788 50.20 32.09 -20.62
N PRO A 789 49.37 31.52 -19.72
CA PRO A 789 47.94 31.34 -19.96
C PRO A 789 47.15 32.66 -20.05
N LEU A 790 47.61 33.73 -19.37
CA LEU A 790 46.97 35.05 -19.45
C LEU A 790 47.11 35.67 -20.84
N LYS A 791 48.28 35.50 -21.47
CA LYS A 791 48.50 35.92 -22.85
C LYS A 791 47.64 35.14 -23.83
N GLU A 792 47.54 33.82 -23.69
CA GLU A 792 46.67 33.02 -24.57
C GLU A 792 45.21 33.50 -24.49
N VAL A 793 44.68 33.76 -23.29
CA VAL A 793 43.32 34.31 -23.13
C VAL A 793 43.19 35.70 -23.75
N MET A 794 44.18 36.59 -23.56
CA MET A 794 44.20 37.92 -24.17
C MET A 794 44.23 37.85 -25.70
N ASP A 795 45.11 37.02 -26.28
CA ASP A 795 45.24 36.83 -27.72
C ASP A 795 43.93 36.30 -28.32
N ARG A 796 43.18 35.44 -27.61
CA ARG A 796 41.85 35.00 -28.06
C ARG A 796 40.81 36.12 -28.03
N ILE A 797 40.88 37.03 -27.05
CA ILE A 797 40.00 38.21 -26.98
C ILE A 797 40.34 39.20 -28.10
N GLU A 798 41.62 39.49 -28.30
CA GLU A 798 42.10 40.42 -29.33
C GLU A 798 41.83 39.87 -30.74
N ASN A 799 42.15 38.61 -31.01
CA ASN A 799 41.88 37.98 -32.31
C ASN A 799 40.38 38.07 -32.63
N LYS A 800 39.50 37.70 -31.69
CA LYS A 800 38.06 37.73 -31.93
C LYS A 800 37.52 39.15 -32.16
N THR A 801 38.00 40.12 -31.39
CA THR A 801 37.60 41.54 -31.53
C THR A 801 38.17 42.19 -32.80
N SER A 802 39.36 41.79 -33.25
CA SER A 802 39.96 42.25 -34.51
C SER A 802 39.17 41.83 -35.77
N TYR A 803 38.46 40.70 -35.71
CA TYR A 803 37.53 40.25 -36.75
C TYR A 803 36.14 40.89 -36.64
N GLY A 804 35.95 41.88 -35.75
CA GLY A 804 34.66 42.57 -35.55
C GLY A 804 33.64 41.77 -34.74
N GLU A 805 34.05 40.65 -34.12
CA GLU A 805 33.19 39.81 -33.29
C GLU A 805 33.44 40.05 -31.80
N THR A 806 32.42 39.81 -30.96
CA THR A 806 32.57 39.95 -29.52
C THR A 806 33.16 38.69 -28.89
N ALA A 807 34.26 38.84 -28.15
CA ALA A 807 34.81 37.76 -27.35
C ALA A 807 33.93 37.52 -26.12
N THR A 808 33.06 36.51 -26.17
CA THR A 808 32.18 36.19 -25.02
C THR A 808 32.81 35.18 -24.07
N GLY A 809 32.38 35.17 -22.80
CA GLY A 809 32.82 34.16 -21.83
C GLY A 809 32.42 32.73 -22.25
N ARG A 810 31.29 32.58 -22.95
CA ARG A 810 30.91 31.30 -23.57
C ARG A 810 31.90 30.84 -24.63
N TYR A 811 32.33 31.75 -25.50
CA TYR A 811 33.32 31.46 -26.53
C TYR A 811 34.66 31.05 -25.91
N LEU A 812 35.20 31.86 -24.98
CA LEU A 812 36.48 31.58 -24.33
C LEU A 812 36.47 30.24 -23.59
N ALA A 813 35.39 29.96 -22.84
CA ALA A 813 35.25 28.68 -22.14
C ALA A 813 35.12 27.48 -23.08
N ALA A 814 34.44 27.62 -24.22
CA ALA A 814 34.29 26.53 -25.18
C ALA A 814 35.58 26.24 -25.95
N GLU A 815 36.30 27.29 -26.34
CA GLU A 815 37.52 27.18 -27.14
C GLU A 815 38.68 26.64 -26.31
N LEU A 816 38.86 27.11 -25.08
CA LEU A 816 39.95 26.67 -24.18
C LEU A 816 39.64 25.35 -23.46
N ALA A 817 38.41 24.83 -23.58
CA ALA A 817 38.07 23.48 -23.12
C ALA A 817 38.42 22.38 -24.15
N ARG A 818 38.72 22.75 -25.40
CA ARG A 818 39.14 21.83 -26.46
C ARG A 818 40.64 21.53 -26.37
N GLU A 819 41.06 20.49 -27.07
CA GLU A 819 42.47 20.23 -27.37
C GLU A 819 43.11 21.43 -28.07
N PRO A 820 44.35 21.83 -27.71
CA PRO A 820 45.30 21.15 -26.80
C PRO A 820 45.12 21.44 -25.29
N PHE A 821 44.21 22.34 -24.90
CA PHE A 821 44.18 22.93 -23.56
C PHE A 821 43.37 22.16 -22.52
N GLY A 822 42.13 21.79 -22.83
CA GLY A 822 41.27 21.03 -21.91
C GLY A 822 40.88 21.75 -20.61
N TRP A 823 41.09 23.08 -20.50
CA TRP A 823 40.93 23.84 -19.26
C TRP A 823 39.48 23.88 -18.78
N SER A 824 39.30 23.99 -17.46
CA SER A 824 37.97 24.10 -16.85
C SER A 824 37.43 25.54 -16.96
N LEU A 825 36.11 25.69 -16.84
CA LEU A 825 35.47 27.01 -16.81
C LEU A 825 36.05 27.91 -15.70
N ASP A 826 36.33 27.33 -14.53
CA ASP A 826 36.82 28.08 -13.38
C ASP A 826 38.24 28.62 -13.60
N VAL A 827 39.09 27.85 -14.28
CA VAL A 827 40.44 28.27 -14.69
C VAL A 827 40.37 29.40 -15.72
N VAL A 828 39.55 29.26 -16.76
CA VAL A 828 39.35 30.31 -17.77
C VAL A 828 38.80 31.59 -17.13
N ARG A 829 37.86 31.46 -16.20
CA ARG A 829 37.27 32.58 -15.46
C ARG A 829 38.31 33.27 -14.58
N LEU A 830 39.16 32.51 -13.88
CA LEU A 830 40.27 33.05 -13.10
C LEU A 830 41.16 33.93 -13.98
N PHE A 831 41.59 33.42 -15.13
CA PHE A 831 42.45 34.17 -16.06
C PHE A 831 41.79 35.46 -16.55
N VAL A 832 40.50 35.43 -16.91
CA VAL A 832 39.78 36.62 -17.36
C VAL A 832 39.65 37.66 -16.24
N VAL A 833 39.33 37.25 -15.01
CA VAL A 833 39.25 38.17 -13.87
C VAL A 833 40.62 38.75 -13.52
N THR A 834 41.69 37.96 -13.66
CA THR A 834 43.07 38.46 -13.51
C THR A 834 43.40 39.54 -14.54
N LEU A 835 43.02 39.37 -15.82
CA LEU A 835 43.21 40.39 -16.85
C LEU A 835 42.39 41.67 -16.59
N LEU A 836 41.18 41.53 -16.03
CA LEU A 836 40.35 42.67 -15.62
C LEU A 836 40.97 43.40 -14.41
N ARG A 837 41.47 42.65 -13.41
CA ARG A 837 42.18 43.21 -12.25
C ARG A 837 43.46 43.94 -12.66
N ALA A 838 44.13 43.48 -13.69
CA ALA A 838 45.31 44.11 -14.29
C ALA A 838 44.97 45.34 -15.18
N GLY A 839 43.68 45.71 -15.32
CA GLY A 839 43.24 46.85 -16.12
C GLY A 839 43.42 46.70 -17.64
N LYS A 840 43.67 45.47 -18.13
CA LYS A 840 43.97 45.22 -19.55
C LYS A 840 42.71 45.05 -20.40
N ILE A 841 41.62 44.60 -19.78
CA ILE A 841 40.33 44.39 -20.44
C ILE A 841 39.22 45.11 -19.67
N LYS A 842 38.13 45.41 -20.38
CA LYS A 842 36.82 45.75 -19.82
C LYS A 842 35.83 44.64 -20.19
N ALA A 843 34.87 44.40 -19.30
CA ALA A 843 33.80 43.45 -19.54
C ALA A 843 32.46 44.18 -19.71
N THR A 844 31.53 43.61 -20.46
CA THR A 844 30.15 44.11 -20.54
C THR A 844 29.20 42.99 -20.14
N SER A 845 28.37 43.25 -19.14
CA SER A 845 27.40 42.31 -18.57
C SER A 845 26.04 42.97 -18.50
N LYS A 846 25.01 42.40 -19.16
CA LYS A 846 23.64 42.96 -19.18
C LYS A 846 23.57 44.45 -19.56
N GLY A 847 24.42 44.90 -20.48
CA GLY A 847 24.49 46.30 -20.91
C GLY A 847 25.29 47.23 -19.98
N MET A 848 25.80 46.74 -18.85
CA MET A 848 26.68 47.49 -17.94
C MET A 848 28.15 47.17 -18.22
N THR A 849 28.99 48.20 -18.30
CA THR A 849 30.45 48.05 -18.45
C THR A 849 31.10 47.88 -17.08
N ILE A 850 31.94 46.86 -16.95
CA ILE A 850 32.72 46.55 -15.75
C ILE A 850 34.18 46.76 -16.10
N GLU A 851 34.80 47.75 -15.46
CA GLU A 851 36.19 48.14 -15.72
C GLU A 851 37.14 47.88 -14.54
N SER A 852 36.58 47.56 -13.37
CA SER A 852 37.33 47.22 -12.16
C SER A 852 36.88 45.86 -11.62
N ALA A 853 37.83 44.98 -11.35
CA ALA A 853 37.55 43.68 -10.73
C ALA A 853 37.12 43.80 -9.26
N LEU A 854 37.31 44.95 -8.60
CA LEU A 854 36.85 45.18 -7.22
C LEU A 854 35.39 45.63 -7.12
N SER A 855 34.75 45.93 -8.24
CA SER A 855 33.38 46.48 -8.24
C SER A 855 32.34 45.45 -7.78
N VAL A 856 31.21 45.94 -7.27
CA VAL A 856 30.09 45.08 -6.85
C VAL A 856 29.52 44.32 -8.07
N GLU A 857 29.49 44.97 -9.23
CA GLU A 857 29.08 44.39 -10.51
C GLU A 857 30.02 43.28 -10.96
N ALA A 858 31.33 43.43 -10.75
CA ALA A 858 32.32 42.39 -10.99
C ALA A 858 32.08 41.17 -10.10
N ARG A 859 31.89 41.37 -8.78
CA ARG A 859 31.59 40.29 -7.83
C ARG A 859 30.32 39.52 -8.20
N ASN A 860 29.25 40.25 -8.53
CA ASN A 860 27.97 39.65 -8.94
C ASN A 860 28.09 38.89 -10.27
N THR A 861 28.83 39.45 -11.24
CA THR A 861 28.96 38.90 -12.58
C THR A 861 29.89 37.70 -12.62
N PHE A 862 31.08 37.81 -12.04
CA PHE A 862 32.11 36.77 -12.10
C PHE A 862 31.91 35.69 -11.02
N GLY A 863 31.11 35.95 -9.98
CA GLY A 863 30.63 34.90 -9.08
C GLY A 863 29.69 33.90 -9.76
N SER A 864 28.99 34.30 -10.82
CA SER A 864 28.00 33.47 -11.53
C SER A 864 28.50 32.94 -12.87
N ASN A 865 28.45 31.61 -13.04
CA ASN A 865 28.82 30.94 -14.30
C ASN A 865 27.97 31.39 -15.50
N ASN A 866 26.69 31.68 -15.27
CA ASN A 866 25.76 32.10 -16.33
C ASN A 866 26.01 33.54 -16.75
N LEU A 867 26.27 34.42 -15.78
CA LEU A 867 26.58 35.82 -16.07
C LEU A 867 27.92 35.93 -16.78
N PHE A 868 28.97 35.25 -16.29
CA PHE A 868 30.26 35.18 -16.96
C PHE A 868 30.15 34.73 -18.43
N ARG A 869 29.40 33.65 -18.71
CA ARG A 869 29.22 33.15 -20.09
C ARG A 869 28.54 34.15 -21.01
N ALA A 870 27.65 35.00 -20.47
CA ALA A 870 26.94 36.03 -21.21
C ALA A 870 27.75 37.33 -21.37
N CYS A 871 28.85 37.50 -20.62
CA CYS A 871 29.69 38.68 -20.74
C CYS A 871 30.48 38.70 -22.05
N SER A 872 30.65 39.90 -22.59
CA SER A 872 31.62 40.18 -23.64
C SER A 872 32.84 40.91 -23.08
N PHE A 873 34.02 40.63 -23.62
CA PHE A 873 35.29 41.19 -23.18
C PHE A 873 35.95 41.98 -24.33
N GLN A 874 36.55 43.12 -23.98
CA GLN A 874 37.25 44.02 -24.91
C GLN A 874 38.49 44.61 -24.22
N LYS A 875 39.44 45.13 -25.00
CA LYS A 875 40.61 45.87 -24.48
C LYS A 875 40.21 47.28 -23.99
N LYS A 876 40.85 47.81 -22.93
CA LYS A 876 40.58 49.16 -22.34
C LYS A 876 41.64 50.22 -22.79
N VAL A 877 41.23 51.51 -22.90
CA VAL A 877 42.04 52.72 -23.25
C VAL A 877 41.65 53.89 -22.29
N SER A 878 42.55 54.74 -21.76
CA SER A 878 42.30 55.74 -20.64
C SER A 878 42.66 57.20 -20.99
N GLY A 879 42.08 58.23 -20.30
CA GLY A 879 42.11 59.67 -20.67
C GLY A 879 42.68 60.75 -19.69
N THR A 880 42.78 60.54 -18.38
CA THR A 880 43.54 61.41 -17.43
C THR A 880 44.91 60.84 -17.09
N ASP A 881 45.80 61.70 -16.59
CA ASP A 881 47.13 61.33 -16.14
C ASP A 881 47.43 61.78 -14.70
N ILE A 882 48.69 61.61 -14.30
CA ILE A 882 49.11 61.77 -12.90
C ILE A 882 49.17 63.24 -12.43
N GLU A 883 49.20 64.22 -13.34
CA GLU A 883 49.26 65.65 -12.98
C GLU A 883 47.90 66.16 -12.49
N ASP A 884 46.81 65.76 -13.16
CA ASP A 884 45.44 66.12 -12.78
C ASP A 884 45.07 65.62 -11.37
N TRP A 885 45.63 64.47 -10.98
CA TRP A 885 45.34 63.85 -9.69
C TRP A 885 46.00 64.57 -8.52
N LEU A 886 47.09 65.32 -8.76
CA LEU A 886 47.79 66.09 -7.72
C LEU A 886 47.06 67.39 -7.38
N GLU A 887 46.47 68.09 -8.36
CA GLU A 887 45.72 69.34 -8.12
C GLU A 887 44.46 69.12 -7.27
N ALA A 888 43.75 68.02 -7.51
CA ALA A 888 42.57 67.64 -6.73
C ALA A 888 42.87 67.38 -5.25
N GLU A 889 44.09 66.97 -4.90
CA GLU A 889 44.50 66.76 -3.51
C GLU A 889 44.57 68.08 -2.73
N GLU A 890 45.04 69.15 -3.35
CA GLU A 890 45.17 70.46 -2.72
C GLU A 890 43.80 71.10 -2.44
N ALA A 891 42.90 71.11 -3.44
CA ALA A 891 41.55 71.66 -3.32
C ALA A 891 40.70 70.92 -2.26
N PHE A 892 40.87 69.60 -2.18
CA PHE A 892 40.18 68.76 -1.21
C PHE A 892 40.56 69.12 0.24
N ARG A 893 41.80 69.56 0.46
CA ARG A 893 42.27 70.01 1.77
C ARG A 893 41.67 71.35 2.20
N ASP A 894 41.42 72.30 1.30
CA ASP A 894 40.90 73.63 1.68
C ASP A 894 39.41 73.64 2.10
N VAL A 895 38.59 72.81 1.45
CA VAL A 895 37.15 72.71 1.78
C VAL A 895 36.90 71.81 2.98
N PHE A 896 37.61 70.68 3.07
CA PHE A 896 37.31 69.62 4.03
C PHE A 896 38.40 69.37 5.09
N GLY A 897 39.62 69.90 4.91
CA GLY A 897 40.72 69.75 5.86
C GLY A 897 41.40 68.37 5.87
N LYS A 898 41.29 67.56 4.81
CA LYS A 898 41.75 66.15 4.73
C LYS A 898 42.68 65.89 3.52
N SER A 899 43.42 64.78 3.52
CA SER A 899 44.36 64.34 2.46
C SER A 899 43.88 63.07 1.74
N LEU A 900 44.31 62.84 0.48
CA LEU A 900 43.91 61.69 -0.34
C LEU A 900 44.84 60.45 -0.14
N PRO A 901 44.30 59.21 -0.21
CA PRO A 901 45.05 57.99 0.11
C PRO A 901 45.89 57.40 -1.04
N GLU A 902 45.49 57.55 -2.31
CA GLU A 902 46.20 57.00 -3.47
C GLU A 902 45.96 57.84 -4.73
N LEU A 903 46.98 57.95 -5.59
CA LEU A 903 46.94 58.74 -6.83
C LEU A 903 46.52 57.86 -8.00
N GLN A 904 45.23 57.61 -8.09
CA GLN A 904 44.57 56.92 -9.19
C GLN A 904 43.21 57.56 -9.43
N ALA A 905 42.85 57.83 -10.69
CA ALA A 905 41.63 58.58 -11.07
C ALA A 905 40.37 58.15 -10.29
N ALA A 906 40.09 56.85 -10.24
CA ALA A 906 38.93 56.31 -9.53
C ALA A 906 38.94 56.62 -8.02
N VAL A 907 40.10 56.54 -7.38
CA VAL A 907 40.26 56.74 -5.93
C VAL A 907 40.12 58.22 -5.57
N VAL A 908 40.69 59.10 -6.38
CA VAL A 908 40.58 60.56 -6.21
C VAL A 908 39.14 61.02 -6.37
N ALA A 909 38.48 60.59 -7.45
CA ALA A 909 37.09 60.93 -7.70
C ALA A 909 36.16 60.43 -6.58
N ASP A 910 36.38 59.22 -6.07
CA ASP A 910 35.54 58.65 -5.01
C ASP A 910 35.69 59.39 -3.68
N ALA A 911 36.92 59.77 -3.31
CA ALA A 911 37.17 60.55 -2.10
C ALA A 911 36.50 61.93 -2.12
N ILE A 912 36.58 62.64 -3.26
CA ILE A 912 35.88 63.92 -3.47
C ILE A 912 34.37 63.73 -3.31
N ARG A 913 33.79 62.77 -4.02
CA ARG A 913 32.34 62.52 -3.99
C ARG A 913 31.85 62.20 -2.59
N LYS A 914 32.65 61.49 -1.79
CA LYS A 914 32.32 61.13 -0.42
C LYS A 914 32.14 62.36 0.46
N GLU A 915 33.13 63.25 0.54
CA GLU A 915 33.06 64.41 1.45
C GLU A 915 32.07 65.47 1.00
N VAL A 916 31.98 65.71 -0.32
CA VAL A 916 30.96 66.58 -0.90
C VAL A 916 29.55 66.01 -0.61
N GLY A 917 29.40 64.68 -0.62
CA GLY A 917 28.16 64.00 -0.23
C GLY A 917 27.77 64.23 1.24
N VAL A 918 28.72 64.19 2.17
CA VAL A 918 28.47 64.48 3.60
C VAL A 918 27.97 65.91 3.79
N ALA A 919 28.53 66.86 3.04
CA ALA A 919 28.03 68.23 3.05
C ALA A 919 26.61 68.35 2.45
N GLU A 920 26.27 67.54 1.44
CA GLU A 920 24.92 67.47 0.87
C GLU A 920 23.89 67.11 1.94
N ASP A 921 24.20 66.14 2.80
CA ASP A 921 23.27 65.62 3.80
C ASP A 921 22.80 66.72 4.75
N LEU A 922 23.71 67.55 5.28
CA LEU A 922 23.35 68.68 6.14
C LEU A 922 22.52 69.74 5.39
N LEU A 923 22.91 70.06 4.15
CA LEU A 923 22.20 71.05 3.33
C LEU A 923 20.79 70.56 3.02
N VAL A 924 20.65 69.29 2.66
CA VAL A 924 19.38 68.62 2.37
C VAL A 924 18.55 68.47 3.65
N GLU A 925 19.15 68.11 4.78
CA GLU A 925 18.46 67.93 6.06
C GLU A 925 17.79 69.23 6.48
N VAL A 926 18.53 70.33 6.50
CA VAL A 926 18.00 71.64 6.88
C VAL A 926 16.97 72.13 5.87
N LEU A 927 17.24 71.96 4.57
CA LEU A 927 16.28 72.24 3.51
C LEU A 927 15.00 71.40 3.64
N THR A 928 15.13 70.15 4.08
CA THR A 928 14.03 69.21 4.29
C THR A 928 13.25 69.57 5.53
N THR A 929 13.89 69.90 6.66
CA THR A 929 13.24 70.38 7.88
C THR A 929 12.41 71.62 7.59
N LEU A 930 12.95 72.55 6.78
CA LEU A 930 12.16 73.67 6.32
C LEU A 930 10.97 73.20 5.48
N ARG A 931 11.16 72.37 4.45
CA ARG A 931 10.06 71.89 3.59
C ARG A 931 9.01 71.04 4.33
N SER A 932 9.41 70.16 5.25
CA SER A 932 8.56 69.17 5.93
C SER A 932 7.64 69.84 6.95
N HIS A 933 8.18 70.82 7.66
CA HIS A 933 7.40 71.66 8.55
C HIS A 933 6.71 72.82 7.80
N ARG A 934 6.90 72.91 6.48
CA ARG A 934 6.33 73.93 5.56
C ARG A 934 6.76 75.36 5.91
N LEU A 935 8.05 75.50 6.19
CA LEU A 935 8.74 76.70 6.63
C LEU A 935 9.56 77.32 5.47
N PRO A 936 9.71 78.66 5.43
CA PRO A 936 10.35 79.39 4.30
C PRO A 936 11.91 79.55 4.39
N GLY A 937 12.61 79.90 3.29
CA GLY A 937 14.09 80.15 3.25
C GLY A 937 15.00 79.16 2.45
N THR A 938 14.56 78.65 1.30
CA THR A 938 15.08 77.39 0.73
C THR A 938 16.04 77.47 -0.48
N THR A 939 16.22 78.62 -1.13
CA THR A 939 16.89 78.73 -2.46
C THR A 939 18.41 78.56 -2.44
N LEU A 940 19.12 79.25 -1.54
CA LEU A 940 20.59 79.20 -1.43
C LEU A 940 21.10 77.76 -1.19
N LEU A 941 20.39 76.99 -0.37
CA LEU A 941 20.74 75.61 -0.08
C LEU A 941 20.54 74.71 -1.30
N GLN A 942 19.52 74.99 -2.12
CA GLN A 942 19.24 74.22 -3.33
C GLN A 942 20.35 74.34 -4.38
N GLU A 943 20.87 75.54 -4.62
CA GLU A 943 21.93 75.75 -5.62
C GLU A 943 23.23 75.03 -5.24
N ALA A 944 23.61 75.06 -3.97
CA ALA A 944 24.77 74.33 -3.47
C ALA A 944 24.58 72.81 -3.62
N ILE A 945 23.38 72.30 -3.31
CA ILE A 945 23.04 70.89 -3.52
C ILE A 945 23.16 70.49 -4.99
N ASP A 946 22.76 71.35 -5.93
CA ASP A 946 22.83 71.04 -7.35
C ASP A 946 24.29 70.94 -7.85
N GLN A 947 25.20 71.79 -7.35
CA GLN A 947 26.64 71.69 -7.64
C GLN A 947 27.26 70.42 -7.07
N VAL A 948 26.90 70.05 -5.84
CA VAL A 948 27.32 68.78 -5.24
C VAL A 948 26.89 67.60 -6.12
N ARG A 949 25.64 67.63 -6.59
CA ARG A 949 25.09 66.57 -7.44
C ARG A 949 25.80 66.46 -8.78
N ALA A 950 26.21 67.56 -9.38
CA ALA A 950 27.00 67.55 -10.61
C ALA A 950 28.34 66.80 -10.42
N ILE A 951 29.08 67.12 -9.36
CA ILE A 951 30.35 66.43 -9.01
C ILE A 951 30.12 64.94 -8.73
N ARG A 952 29.01 64.60 -8.05
CA ARG A 952 28.65 63.22 -7.75
C ARG A 952 28.22 62.40 -8.96
N SER A 953 27.75 63.04 -10.02
CA SER A 953 27.18 62.36 -11.21
C SER A 953 28.07 62.36 -12.45
N GLY A 954 29.11 63.21 -12.50
CA GLY A 954 30.11 63.19 -13.57
C GLY A 954 31.01 61.94 -13.56
N GLY A 955 31.64 61.61 -14.70
CA GLY A 955 32.62 60.51 -14.82
C GLY A 955 33.85 60.71 -13.93
N GLU A 956 34.73 59.70 -13.80
CA GLU A 956 35.94 59.80 -12.95
C GLU A 956 36.78 61.03 -13.29
N ASP A 957 37.03 61.27 -14.57
CA ASP A 957 37.80 62.41 -15.06
C ASP A 957 37.03 63.75 -14.88
N ASP A 958 35.73 63.77 -15.18
CA ASP A 958 34.86 64.96 -15.05
C ASP A 958 34.66 65.41 -13.59
N ALA A 959 34.55 64.45 -12.65
CA ALA A 959 34.37 64.74 -11.24
C ALA A 959 35.59 65.45 -10.64
N ILE A 960 36.79 65.02 -11.06
CA ILE A 960 38.06 65.63 -10.66
C ILE A 960 38.13 67.06 -11.20
N GLN A 961 37.84 67.27 -12.49
CA GLN A 961 37.90 68.59 -13.12
C GLN A 961 36.84 69.56 -12.56
N THR A 962 35.60 69.11 -12.34
CA THR A 962 34.50 69.95 -11.85
C THR A 962 34.74 70.40 -10.41
N PHE A 963 35.24 69.51 -9.56
CA PHE A 963 35.52 69.84 -8.16
C PHE A 963 36.61 70.91 -8.03
N ASN A 964 37.69 70.81 -8.81
CA ASN A 964 38.76 71.81 -8.83
C ASN A 964 38.18 73.21 -9.13
N ALA A 965 37.14 73.31 -9.97
CA ALA A 965 36.53 74.57 -10.39
C ALA A 965 35.57 75.22 -9.35
N THR A 966 34.77 74.47 -8.57
CA THR A 966 33.63 75.04 -7.81
C THR A 966 33.76 75.07 -6.28
N HIS A 967 34.89 74.60 -5.74
CA HIS A 967 35.08 74.32 -4.31
C HIS A 967 34.76 75.48 -3.33
N LYS A 968 34.90 76.76 -3.73
CA LYS A 968 34.66 77.93 -2.83
C LYS A 968 33.19 78.19 -2.49
N ALA A 969 32.28 78.10 -3.47
CA ALA A 969 30.86 78.42 -3.26
C ALA A 969 30.19 77.41 -2.31
N LEU A 970 30.62 76.16 -2.39
CA LEU A 970 30.14 75.08 -1.53
C LEU A 970 30.39 75.36 -0.04
N LYS A 971 31.52 75.99 0.29
CA LYS A 971 31.91 76.33 1.66
C LYS A 971 30.92 77.28 2.36
N ASP A 972 30.38 78.27 1.64
CA ASP A 972 29.48 79.28 2.24
C ASP A 972 28.08 78.74 2.55
N ALA A 973 27.52 77.88 1.69
CA ALA A 973 26.20 77.29 1.90
C ALA A 973 26.17 76.37 3.13
N ILE A 974 27.24 75.59 3.33
CA ILE A 974 27.41 74.70 4.48
C ILE A 974 27.30 75.49 5.79
N ARG A 975 27.86 76.71 5.84
CA ARG A 975 27.75 77.57 7.03
C ARG A 975 26.30 77.96 7.35
N ARG A 976 25.50 78.34 6.36
CA ARG A 976 24.11 78.79 6.56
C ARG A 976 23.20 77.67 7.08
N ALA A 977 23.36 76.46 6.56
CA ALA A 977 22.56 75.33 7.02
C ALA A 977 22.75 75.06 8.52
N ASN A 978 23.98 75.18 9.02
CA ASN A 978 24.28 74.98 10.44
C ASN A 978 23.49 75.94 11.37
N GLU A 979 23.23 77.19 10.98
CA GLU A 979 22.47 78.15 11.80
C GLU A 979 21.00 77.75 11.98
N LEU A 980 20.34 77.38 10.87
CA LEU A 980 18.94 76.97 10.86
C LEU A 980 18.72 75.67 11.62
N ASN A 981 19.68 74.75 11.50
CA ASN A 981 19.66 73.48 12.23
C ASN A 981 19.63 73.72 13.74
N ALA A 982 20.34 74.74 14.23
CA ALA A 982 20.38 75.04 15.67
C ALA A 982 19.07 75.64 16.22
N ALA A 983 18.32 76.39 15.42
CA ALA A 983 17.10 77.08 15.88
C ALA A 983 15.85 76.19 15.89
N LEU A 984 15.74 75.23 14.97
CA LEU A 984 14.55 74.41 14.74
C LEU A 984 14.53 73.15 15.60
N THR A 985 14.49 73.34 16.92
CA THR A 985 14.45 72.25 17.89
C THR A 985 13.09 71.53 17.94
N GLU A 986 13.08 70.28 18.40
CA GLU A 986 11.84 69.48 18.49
C GLU A 986 10.69 70.14 19.27
N PRO A 987 10.90 70.83 20.42
CA PRO A 987 9.80 71.51 21.11
C PRO A 987 9.18 72.62 20.26
N ALA A 988 10.02 73.35 19.52
CA ALA A 988 9.55 74.37 18.58
C ALA A 988 8.75 73.74 17.44
N LEU A 989 9.27 72.66 16.85
CA LEU A 989 8.61 71.92 15.77
C LEU A 989 7.30 71.26 16.24
N TYR A 990 7.23 70.79 17.49
CA TYR A 990 6.02 70.23 18.09
C TYR A 990 4.98 71.31 18.35
N GLY A 991 5.35 72.47 18.89
CA GLY A 991 4.43 73.60 19.04
C GLY A 991 3.83 73.99 17.68
N LEU A 992 4.67 74.09 16.65
CA LEU A 992 4.25 74.36 15.27
C LEU A 992 3.38 73.22 14.67
N SER A 993 3.58 71.98 15.08
CA SER A 993 2.77 70.83 14.62
C SER A 993 1.43 70.73 15.34
N ARG A 994 1.44 70.91 16.66
CA ARG A 994 0.25 70.90 17.50
C ARG A 994 -0.70 71.99 17.02
N ALA A 995 -0.18 73.19 16.73
CA ALA A 995 -0.91 74.27 16.09
C ALA A 995 -1.58 73.84 14.79
N ARG A 996 -0.85 73.15 13.91
CA ARG A 996 -1.41 72.60 12.67
C ARG A 996 -2.43 71.47 12.90
N GLN A 997 -2.24 70.61 13.90
CA GLN A 997 -3.13 69.46 14.16
C GLN A 997 -4.43 69.88 14.83
N ALA A 998 -4.36 70.76 15.82
CA ALA A 998 -5.55 71.31 16.44
C ALA A 998 -6.45 71.94 15.37
N LEU A 999 -5.87 72.73 14.46
CA LEU A 999 -6.55 73.28 13.29
C LEU A 999 -7.01 72.21 12.28
N GLY A 1000 -6.28 71.10 12.16
CA GLY A 1000 -6.48 70.11 11.09
C GLY A 1000 -7.43 68.95 11.40
N SER A 1001 -7.43 68.40 12.62
CA SER A 1001 -8.11 67.12 12.93
C SER A 1001 -9.19 67.24 13.99
N LEU A 1002 -8.85 67.85 15.12
CA LEU A 1002 -9.79 68.00 16.23
C LEU A 1002 -10.87 68.97 15.80
N TRP A 1003 -10.44 70.12 15.28
CA TRP A 1003 -11.34 71.06 14.67
C TRP A 1003 -12.15 70.43 13.52
N SER A 1004 -11.57 69.54 12.71
CA SER A 1004 -12.29 68.88 11.60
C SER A 1004 -13.38 67.88 12.03
N PHE A 1005 -13.21 67.08 13.08
CA PHE A 1005 -14.29 66.20 13.58
C PHE A 1005 -15.37 67.03 14.27
N LEU A 1006 -14.94 67.97 15.12
CA LEU A 1006 -15.84 68.85 15.85
C LEU A 1006 -16.69 69.67 14.87
N ASP A 1007 -16.12 70.15 13.77
CA ASP A 1007 -16.86 70.89 12.74
C ASP A 1007 -17.97 70.07 12.05
N GLY A 1008 -17.92 68.73 12.11
CA GLY A 1008 -18.91 67.83 11.50
C GLY A 1008 -19.98 67.27 12.45
N GLU A 1009 -19.77 67.35 13.76
CA GLU A 1009 -20.79 66.96 14.72
C GLU A 1009 -21.93 68.00 14.69
N PRO A 1010 -23.20 67.56 14.76
CA PRO A 1010 -24.33 68.46 14.56
C PRO A 1010 -24.54 69.53 15.67
N ASP A 1011 -23.64 69.66 16.66
CA ASP A 1011 -23.82 70.42 17.90
C ASP A 1011 -22.60 71.25 18.44
N VAL A 1012 -21.85 72.05 17.62
CA VAL A 1012 -20.62 72.85 18.01
C VAL A 1012 -20.74 74.42 18.00
N ALA A 1013 -19.89 75.19 18.75
CA ALA A 1013 -19.99 76.65 19.11
C ALA A 1013 -19.07 77.72 18.39
N ASP A 1014 -19.39 79.04 18.44
CA ASP A 1014 -18.79 80.14 17.62
C ASP A 1014 -17.44 80.77 18.04
N ASP A 1015 -17.14 81.08 19.33
CA ASP A 1015 -15.87 81.74 19.76
C ASP A 1015 -14.62 80.98 19.31
N LEU A 1016 -14.75 79.66 19.30
CA LEU A 1016 -13.68 78.74 18.94
C LEU A 1016 -13.22 78.94 17.48
N ARG A 1017 -14.05 79.56 16.62
CA ARG A 1017 -13.73 79.88 15.22
C ARG A 1017 -12.71 81.02 15.06
N ALA A 1018 -12.73 82.05 15.91
CA ALA A 1018 -11.88 83.24 15.70
C ALA A 1018 -10.40 82.98 16.00
N LYS A 1019 -10.11 82.23 17.09
CA LYS A 1019 -8.74 81.88 17.51
C LYS A 1019 -8.01 81.02 16.47
N ALA A 1020 -8.74 80.32 15.63
CA ALA A 1020 -8.17 79.53 14.57
C ALA A 1020 -7.50 80.39 13.46
N ALA A 1021 -7.98 81.62 13.22
CA ALA A 1021 -7.54 82.42 12.08
C ALA A 1021 -6.17 83.12 12.27
N GLU A 1022 -5.90 83.68 13.45
CA GLU A 1022 -4.64 84.42 13.72
C GLU A 1022 -3.40 83.52 13.73
N LEU A 1023 -3.58 82.30 14.23
CA LEU A 1023 -2.56 81.25 14.22
C LEU A 1023 -2.03 80.94 12.80
N GLU A 1024 -2.79 81.26 11.76
CA GLU A 1024 -2.43 80.97 10.38
C GLU A 1024 -1.36 81.93 9.78
N ASP A 1025 -1.32 83.21 10.18
CA ASP A 1025 -0.43 84.21 9.56
C ASP A 1025 1.04 84.06 9.98
N LEU A 1026 1.28 83.89 11.29
CA LEU A 1026 2.63 83.80 11.87
C LEU A 1026 3.47 82.67 11.26
N LEU A 1027 2.83 81.62 10.79
CA LEU A 1027 3.48 80.45 10.20
C LEU A 1027 4.09 80.70 8.81
N LYS A 1028 3.98 81.91 8.22
CA LYS A 1028 4.34 82.17 6.79
C LYS A 1028 5.66 82.98 6.51
N ARG A 1029 6.45 83.46 7.49
CA ARG A 1029 7.64 84.38 7.27
C ARG A 1029 9.03 83.69 7.29
N GLU A 1030 10.05 84.08 6.48
CA GLU A 1030 11.44 83.51 6.46
C GLU A 1030 12.23 83.58 7.77
N THR A 1031 11.86 84.50 8.66
CA THR A 1031 12.45 84.63 9.99
C THR A 1031 11.56 84.07 11.10
N PHE A 1032 10.54 83.25 10.78
CA PHE A 1032 9.57 82.68 11.74
C PHE A 1032 10.23 82.04 12.97
N PHE A 1033 11.41 81.43 12.80
CA PHE A 1033 12.16 80.74 13.84
C PHE A 1033 12.62 81.66 14.98
N ARG A 1034 12.29 82.96 14.88
CA ARG A 1034 12.52 83.98 15.90
C ARG A 1034 11.26 84.31 16.75
N GLU A 1035 10.03 83.83 16.42
CA GLU A 1035 8.73 84.27 17.02
C GLU A 1035 7.80 83.12 17.54
N LEU A 1036 8.34 81.98 17.96
CA LEU A 1036 7.60 80.73 18.27
C LEU A 1036 6.52 80.77 19.40
N PRO A 1037 6.62 81.56 20.49
CA PRO A 1037 5.71 81.44 21.65
C PRO A 1037 4.22 81.75 21.40
N THR A 1038 3.90 82.72 20.55
CA THR A 1038 2.50 83.15 20.30
C THR A 1038 1.64 82.06 19.64
N ILE A 1039 2.28 81.14 18.90
CA ILE A 1039 1.62 80.07 18.13
C ILE A 1039 0.99 79.00 19.05
N ASP A 1040 1.59 78.69 20.20
CA ASP A 1040 1.09 77.59 21.05
C ASP A 1040 -0.23 77.95 21.79
N GLN A 1041 -0.43 79.23 22.12
CA GLN A 1041 -1.58 79.67 22.92
C GLN A 1041 -2.95 79.39 22.25
N HIS A 1042 -3.07 79.67 20.95
CA HIS A 1042 -4.35 79.48 20.22
C HIS A 1042 -4.72 78.00 20.02
N THR A 1043 -3.72 77.12 19.95
CA THR A 1043 -3.85 75.68 19.69
C THR A 1043 -4.65 74.92 20.76
N THR A 1044 -4.48 75.30 22.02
CA THR A 1044 -5.00 74.52 23.17
C THR A 1044 -6.52 74.51 23.24
N ALA A 1045 -7.20 75.60 22.88
CA ALA A 1045 -8.65 75.73 23.02
C ALA A 1045 -9.46 74.71 22.21
N LEU A 1046 -8.90 74.16 21.13
CA LEU A 1046 -9.59 73.25 20.21
C LEU A 1046 -9.64 71.79 20.68
N VAL A 1047 -8.76 71.37 21.59
CA VAL A 1047 -8.61 69.97 21.97
C VAL A 1047 -9.74 69.50 22.90
N ASP A 1048 -10.09 70.33 23.87
CA ASP A 1048 -10.93 69.94 25.02
C ASP A 1048 -12.35 69.50 24.64
N ALA A 1049 -12.88 69.91 23.48
CA ALA A 1049 -14.24 69.58 23.06
C ALA A 1049 -14.41 68.14 22.52
N TYR A 1050 -13.33 67.47 22.12
CA TYR A 1050 -13.39 66.15 21.48
C TYR A 1050 -13.60 64.99 22.47
N ASP A 1051 -12.92 65.02 23.61
CA ASP A 1051 -12.80 63.88 24.52
C ASP A 1051 -14.14 63.44 25.15
N GLN A 1052 -15.11 64.34 25.27
CA GLN A 1052 -16.38 64.09 25.98
C GLN A 1052 -17.27 63.00 25.35
N ARG A 1053 -17.14 62.73 24.05
CA ARG A 1053 -17.99 61.75 23.33
C ARG A 1053 -17.50 60.31 23.44
N PHE A 1054 -16.25 60.12 23.88
CA PHE A 1054 -15.56 58.84 23.86
C PHE A 1054 -16.11 57.82 24.87
N ASP A 1055 -16.53 58.29 26.03
CA ASP A 1055 -16.83 57.46 27.20
C ASP A 1055 -18.09 56.58 27.06
N GLN A 1056 -18.98 56.83 26.10
CA GLN A 1056 -20.29 56.17 25.98
C GLN A 1056 -20.25 54.70 25.49
N ALA A 1057 -19.26 54.31 24.67
CA ALA A 1057 -19.24 53.00 23.99
C ALA A 1057 -18.78 51.82 24.88
N VAL A 1058 -18.32 52.12 26.08
CA VAL A 1058 -17.68 51.20 27.02
C VAL A 1058 -18.66 50.21 27.67
N ALA A 1059 -19.88 50.66 27.93
CA ALA A 1059 -20.82 49.97 28.79
C ALA A 1059 -21.40 48.68 28.19
N ASP A 1060 -21.55 48.58 26.87
CA ASP A 1060 -22.31 47.47 26.25
C ASP A 1060 -21.62 46.09 26.37
N ARG A 1061 -20.29 46.06 26.40
CA ARG A 1061 -19.47 44.83 26.44
C ARG A 1061 -19.74 43.98 27.68
N ALA A 1062 -19.93 44.61 28.83
CA ALA A 1062 -19.97 43.97 30.14
C ALA A 1062 -21.08 42.93 30.28
N ALA A 1063 -22.20 43.09 29.60
CA ALA A 1063 -23.40 42.29 29.87
C ALA A 1063 -23.33 40.81 29.43
N ALA A 1064 -22.45 40.42 28.51
CA ALA A 1064 -22.46 39.07 27.91
C ALA A 1064 -21.84 37.98 28.80
N TYR A 1065 -20.76 38.30 29.52
CA TYR A 1065 -19.95 37.32 30.24
C TYR A 1065 -20.59 36.79 31.54
N THR A 1066 -21.56 37.51 32.08
CA THR A 1066 -22.30 37.10 33.28
C THR A 1066 -23.05 35.77 33.07
N ARG A 1067 -23.60 35.50 31.87
CA ARG A 1067 -24.42 34.31 31.59
C ARG A 1067 -23.64 32.99 31.56
N ALA A 1068 -22.36 33.01 31.22
CA ALA A 1068 -21.57 31.80 31.11
C ALA A 1068 -21.29 31.17 32.49
N LEU A 1069 -21.15 31.99 33.53
CA LEU A 1069 -20.91 31.55 34.91
C LEU A 1069 -22.00 30.58 35.41
N GLU A 1070 -23.25 30.83 35.07
CA GLU A 1070 -24.40 30.06 35.57
C GLU A 1070 -24.36 28.58 35.17
N THR A 1071 -23.75 28.23 34.03
CA THR A 1071 -23.70 26.83 33.53
C THR A 1071 -22.69 25.96 34.27
N LEU A 1072 -21.62 26.58 34.77
CA LEU A 1072 -20.52 25.91 35.46
C LEU A 1072 -20.97 25.27 36.78
N HIS A 1073 -21.88 25.93 37.49
CA HIS A 1073 -22.36 25.53 38.81
C HIS A 1073 -23.24 24.26 38.82
N GLY A 1074 -23.65 23.73 37.67
CA GLY A 1074 -24.62 22.62 37.57
C GLY A 1074 -24.05 21.19 37.40
N THR A 1075 -22.75 20.95 37.63
CA THR A 1075 -22.07 19.68 37.27
C THR A 1075 -21.93 18.71 38.47
N ASP A 1076 -22.10 17.38 38.26
CA ASP A 1076 -22.00 16.36 39.35
C ASP A 1076 -20.65 16.41 40.08
N GLY A 1077 -20.69 16.43 41.42
CA GLY A 1077 -19.54 16.68 42.28
C GLY A 1077 -19.33 18.16 42.64
N TRP A 1078 -19.97 19.12 41.97
CA TRP A 1078 -19.90 20.55 42.37
C TRP A 1078 -20.33 20.78 43.82
N ASP A 1079 -21.36 20.05 44.27
CA ASP A 1079 -21.89 20.13 45.64
C ASP A 1079 -21.03 19.38 46.69
N GLU A 1080 -20.08 18.56 46.23
CA GLU A 1080 -19.08 17.93 47.10
C GLU A 1080 -17.86 18.85 47.33
N LEU A 1081 -17.70 19.91 46.52
CA LEU A 1081 -16.68 20.94 46.71
C LEU A 1081 -17.09 21.90 47.83
N ASN A 1082 -16.09 22.43 48.53
CA ASN A 1082 -16.34 23.56 49.40
C ASN A 1082 -16.44 24.87 48.59
N GLU A 1083 -17.00 25.91 49.20
CA GLU A 1083 -17.21 27.23 48.57
C GLU A 1083 -15.92 27.82 47.97
N GLU A 1084 -14.76 27.59 48.59
CA GLU A 1084 -13.47 28.15 48.16
C GLU A 1084 -13.00 27.54 46.84
N GLN A 1085 -13.31 26.26 46.63
CA GLN A 1085 -12.99 25.54 45.41
C GLN A 1085 -13.94 25.92 44.27
N GLN A 1086 -15.20 26.23 44.59
CA GLN A 1086 -16.17 26.73 43.61
C GLN A 1086 -15.77 28.11 43.05
N GLU A 1087 -15.35 29.05 43.90
CA GLU A 1087 -15.00 30.43 43.49
C GLU A 1087 -13.81 30.50 42.50
N ARG A 1088 -12.80 29.64 42.72
CA ARG A 1088 -11.63 29.59 41.85
C ARG A 1088 -11.99 29.23 40.40
N VAL A 1089 -12.90 28.28 40.27
CA VAL A 1089 -13.27 27.68 38.99
C VAL A 1089 -14.05 28.69 38.13
N GLU A 1090 -14.82 29.60 38.73
CA GLU A 1090 -15.68 30.55 37.99
C GLU A 1090 -15.02 31.89 37.57
N ALA A 1091 -13.94 32.32 38.22
CA ALA A 1091 -13.36 33.67 38.07
C ALA A 1091 -13.08 34.19 36.62
N PRO A 1092 -12.58 33.37 35.67
CA PRO A 1092 -12.21 33.84 34.32
C PRO A 1092 -13.37 34.44 33.53
N LEU A 1093 -14.58 33.93 33.74
CA LEU A 1093 -15.79 34.43 33.11
C LEU A 1093 -16.28 35.71 33.79
N ARG A 1094 -16.22 35.76 35.12
CA ARG A 1094 -16.65 36.91 35.93
C ARG A 1094 -15.89 38.19 35.60
N SER A 1095 -14.59 38.10 35.33
CA SER A 1095 -13.73 39.27 35.06
C SER A 1095 -14.16 40.13 33.86
N ARG A 1096 -14.89 39.56 32.90
CA ARG A 1096 -15.29 40.25 31.67
C ARG A 1096 -16.73 40.73 31.69
N ALA A 1097 -17.41 40.52 32.81
CA ALA A 1097 -18.75 40.97 33.04
C ALA A 1097 -18.86 42.45 33.52
N THR A 1098 -17.89 43.34 33.21
CA THR A 1098 -17.73 44.71 33.81
C THR A 1098 -17.54 45.86 32.80
N ASP A 1099 -17.86 47.10 33.20
CA ASP A 1099 -17.81 48.34 32.40
C ASP A 1099 -16.43 49.05 32.37
N ARG A 1100 -15.31 48.40 32.74
CA ARG A 1100 -13.97 49.05 32.75
C ARG A 1100 -13.13 48.72 31.50
N VAL A 1101 -12.65 49.72 30.75
CA VAL A 1101 -11.96 49.55 29.43
C VAL A 1101 -10.58 50.23 29.29
N PRO A 1102 -9.76 49.86 28.26
CA PRO A 1102 -8.44 50.45 28.01
C PRO A 1102 -8.48 51.87 27.40
N LYS A 1103 -7.45 52.71 27.67
CA LYS A 1103 -7.29 54.09 27.12
C LYS A 1103 -7.10 54.19 25.60
N SER A 1104 -6.66 53.12 24.94
CA SER A 1104 -6.56 53.04 23.47
C SER A 1104 -7.87 52.62 22.82
N ALA A 1105 -8.90 52.39 23.64
CA ALA A 1105 -10.21 52.27 23.07
C ALA A 1105 -10.43 53.52 22.23
N THR A 1106 -10.84 53.26 21.01
CA THR A 1106 -11.55 54.23 20.21
C THR A 1106 -13.01 53.84 20.35
N ILE A 1107 -13.90 54.80 20.15
CA ILE A 1107 -15.35 54.55 20.21
C ILE A 1107 -15.76 53.26 19.45
N PRO A 1108 -15.09 52.83 18.34
CA PRO A 1108 -15.33 51.55 17.66
C PRO A 1108 -14.85 50.25 18.34
N PHE A 1109 -13.67 50.22 18.99
CA PHE A 1109 -13.03 48.97 19.46
C PHE A 1109 -13.82 48.27 20.58
N LEU A 1110 -14.36 49.08 21.47
CA LEU A 1110 -15.13 48.68 22.64
C LEU A 1110 -16.30 47.75 22.28
N ARG A 1111 -16.77 47.85 21.05
CA ARG A 1111 -17.89 47.08 20.53
C ARG A 1111 -17.53 45.63 20.15
N SER A 1112 -16.25 45.20 20.21
CA SER A 1112 -15.79 43.88 19.72
C SER A 1112 -15.57 42.79 20.78
N GLU A 1113 -15.00 43.13 21.95
CA GLU A 1113 -14.77 42.18 23.06
C GLU A 1113 -16.04 41.47 23.54
N LEU A 1114 -17.18 42.11 23.30
CA LEU A 1114 -18.51 41.60 23.54
C LEU A 1114 -18.77 40.21 22.88
N SER A 1115 -17.94 39.77 21.93
CA SER A 1115 -18.18 38.57 21.11
C SER A 1115 -17.55 37.23 21.57
N ALA A 1116 -16.55 37.17 22.47
CA ALA A 1116 -15.68 35.97 22.67
C ALA A 1116 -15.99 35.03 23.88
N CYS A 1117 -17.12 35.21 24.57
CA CYS A 1117 -17.42 34.59 25.87
C CYS A 1117 -17.44 33.03 26.02
N PRO A 1118 -17.86 32.19 25.05
CA PRO A 1118 -18.19 30.77 25.30
C PRO A 1118 -17.04 29.82 25.69
N GLU A 1119 -15.85 29.98 25.10
CA GLU A 1119 -14.70 29.08 25.31
C GLU A 1119 -14.17 29.12 26.75
N HIS A 1120 -14.34 30.26 27.42
CA HIS A 1120 -13.88 30.45 28.78
C HIS A 1120 -14.63 29.56 29.80
N LEU A 1121 -15.84 29.10 29.48
CA LEU A 1121 -16.67 28.27 30.36
C LEU A 1121 -16.20 26.82 30.47
N LYS A 1122 -15.77 26.22 29.37
CA LYS A 1122 -15.43 24.79 29.30
C LYS A 1122 -14.25 24.40 30.19
N ARG A 1123 -13.29 25.32 30.31
CA ARG A 1123 -12.04 25.15 31.05
C ARG A 1123 -12.25 25.14 32.56
N ALA A 1124 -13.29 25.80 33.02
CA ALA A 1124 -13.64 25.87 34.43
C ALA A 1124 -14.11 24.49 34.95
N ILE A 1125 -14.96 23.76 34.21
CA ILE A 1125 -15.51 22.46 34.64
C ILE A 1125 -14.43 21.40 34.93
N GLN A 1126 -13.31 21.42 34.20
CA GLN A 1126 -12.22 20.46 34.38
C GLN A 1126 -11.50 20.63 35.72
N GLU A 1127 -11.29 21.87 36.13
CA GLU A 1127 -10.59 22.24 37.36
C GLU A 1127 -11.41 21.88 38.61
N MET A 1128 -12.74 21.80 38.47
CA MET A 1128 -13.67 21.34 39.49
C MET A 1128 -13.40 19.90 39.97
N LEU A 1129 -13.24 18.96 39.04
CA LEU A 1129 -13.17 17.51 39.35
C LEU A 1129 -11.85 17.12 40.04
N GLU A 1130 -10.77 17.85 39.78
CA GLU A 1130 -9.46 17.61 40.38
C GLU A 1130 -9.43 17.93 41.89
N LEU A 1131 -10.33 18.83 42.33
CA LEU A 1131 -10.39 19.29 43.71
C LEU A 1131 -11.13 18.32 44.66
N LEU A 1132 -11.93 17.39 44.14
CA LEU A 1132 -12.78 16.47 44.92
C LEU A 1132 -12.06 15.21 45.43
N GLU A 1133 -11.44 14.45 44.52
CA GLU A 1133 -10.88 13.13 44.83
C GLU A 1133 -9.39 13.20 45.27
N GLY A 1134 -8.83 14.42 45.34
CA GLY A 1134 -7.53 14.75 45.93
C GLY A 1134 -6.36 13.87 45.48
N ASN A 1135 -5.45 13.54 46.41
CA ASN A 1135 -4.27 12.70 46.10
C ASN A 1135 -4.62 11.23 45.80
N ARG A 1136 -5.89 10.84 45.99
CA ARG A 1136 -6.41 9.57 45.47
C ARG A 1136 -6.67 9.69 43.98
N LEU A 1137 -7.07 10.85 43.45
CA LEU A 1137 -7.26 11.06 42.02
C LEU A 1137 -5.93 11.01 41.27
N VAL A 1138 -5.87 10.15 40.28
CA VAL A 1138 -4.80 10.13 39.29
C VAL A 1138 -5.47 10.39 37.95
N THR A 1139 -5.18 11.55 37.36
CA THR A 1139 -5.55 11.81 35.97
C THR A 1139 -4.65 10.97 35.09
N LEU A 1140 -5.19 9.87 34.58
CA LEU A 1140 -4.51 9.09 33.58
C LEU A 1140 -4.84 9.72 32.24
N ASN A 1141 -3.91 10.54 31.76
CA ASN A 1141 -3.90 10.89 30.36
C ASN A 1141 -3.66 9.60 29.59
N ILE A 1142 -4.65 9.19 28.80
CA ILE A 1142 -4.56 7.93 28.05
C ILE A 1142 -3.28 7.90 27.23
N ALA A 1143 -2.84 9.04 26.69
CA ALA A 1143 -1.69 9.11 25.79
C ALA A 1143 -0.36 8.57 26.38
N THR A 1144 -0.16 8.54 27.70
CA THR A 1144 1.13 8.13 28.30
C THR A 1144 1.39 6.62 28.35
N PHE A 1145 0.34 5.80 28.42
CA PHE A 1145 0.47 4.33 28.35
C PHE A 1145 0.70 3.83 26.93
N PHE A 1146 0.44 4.68 25.95
CA PHE A 1146 0.64 4.42 24.53
C PHE A 1146 1.86 5.22 23.99
N GLY A 1147 2.87 5.41 24.84
CA GLY A 1147 4.02 6.29 24.57
C GLY A 1147 5.09 5.73 23.62
N THR A 1148 5.09 4.43 23.32
CA THR A 1148 5.85 3.87 22.19
C THR A 1148 4.89 3.16 21.25
N ARG A 1149 5.23 3.16 19.96
CA ARG A 1149 4.35 2.61 18.93
C ARG A 1149 4.12 1.13 19.20
N VAL A 1150 2.86 0.78 19.42
CA VAL A 1150 2.39 -0.57 19.65
C VAL A 1150 2.22 -1.25 18.28
N GLU A 1151 3.09 -2.20 17.94
CA GLU A 1151 3.18 -2.80 16.59
C GLU A 1151 2.77 -4.27 16.52
N ASN A 1152 2.55 -4.94 17.65
CA ASN A 1152 1.96 -6.28 17.69
C ASN A 1152 1.06 -6.46 18.93
N GLU A 1153 0.19 -7.48 18.90
CA GLU A 1153 -0.81 -7.71 19.95
C GLU A 1153 -0.16 -7.91 21.32
N GLU A 1154 0.99 -8.61 21.37
CA GLU A 1154 1.78 -8.72 22.60
C GLU A 1154 2.18 -7.35 23.19
N GLN A 1155 2.46 -6.33 22.37
CA GLN A 1155 2.75 -4.98 22.85
C GLN A 1155 1.50 -4.20 23.28
N LEU A 1156 0.35 -4.39 22.63
CA LEU A 1156 -0.90 -3.73 23.01
C LEU A 1156 -1.42 -4.29 24.32
N ASP A 1157 -1.43 -5.61 24.43
CA ASP A 1157 -1.76 -6.29 25.67
C ASP A 1157 -0.72 -5.97 26.72
N ALA A 1158 0.57 -5.84 26.40
CA ALA A 1158 1.54 -5.34 27.36
C ALA A 1158 1.23 -3.90 27.83
N ALA A 1159 0.79 -2.98 26.95
CA ALA A 1159 0.47 -1.59 27.28
C ALA A 1159 -0.86 -1.43 28.03
N LEU A 1160 -1.89 -2.18 27.63
CA LEU A 1160 -3.17 -2.25 28.31
C LEU A 1160 -3.07 -3.04 29.60
N ASP A 1161 -2.30 -4.12 29.67
CA ASP A 1161 -1.97 -4.77 30.94
C ASP A 1161 -1.01 -3.93 31.77
N ALA A 1162 -0.24 -3.01 31.19
CA ALA A 1162 0.51 -2.02 31.96
C ALA A 1162 -0.42 -0.95 32.52
N LEU A 1163 -1.33 -0.38 31.71
CA LEU A 1163 -2.37 0.55 32.17
C LEU A 1163 -3.27 -0.13 33.19
N LYS A 1164 -3.69 -1.36 32.95
CA LYS A 1164 -4.54 -2.14 33.84
C LYS A 1164 -3.78 -2.59 35.08
N ARG A 1165 -2.52 -3.03 34.98
CA ARG A 1165 -1.68 -3.25 36.17
C ARG A 1165 -1.51 -1.96 36.94
N GLU A 1166 -1.32 -0.82 36.29
CA GLU A 1166 -1.10 0.44 36.99
C GLU A 1166 -2.41 0.97 37.59
N CYS A 1167 -3.54 0.90 36.89
CA CYS A 1167 -4.87 1.18 37.41
C CYS A 1167 -5.22 0.24 38.56
N LEU A 1168 -5.00 -1.08 38.43
CA LEU A 1168 -5.27 -2.06 39.49
C LEU A 1168 -4.30 -1.92 40.66
N LYS A 1169 -3.05 -1.54 40.42
CA LYS A 1169 -2.05 -1.23 41.46
C LYS A 1169 -2.40 0.06 42.18
N LEU A 1170 -2.87 1.08 41.46
CA LEU A 1170 -3.37 2.34 42.02
C LEU A 1170 -4.66 2.08 42.81
N LEU A 1171 -5.60 1.30 42.29
CA LEU A 1171 -6.82 0.89 42.99
C LEU A 1171 -6.52 -0.01 44.21
N ALA A 1172 -5.58 -0.94 44.12
CA ALA A 1172 -5.14 -1.78 45.24
C ALA A 1172 -4.36 -0.99 46.32
N ALA A 1173 -3.78 0.16 45.94
CA ALA A 1173 -3.23 1.17 46.83
C ALA A 1173 -4.28 2.24 47.23
N ASP A 1174 -5.56 2.00 46.95
CA ASP A 1174 -6.72 2.82 47.33
C ASP A 1174 -6.79 4.21 46.67
N LYS A 1175 -6.44 4.30 45.38
CA LYS A 1175 -6.50 5.50 44.51
C LYS A 1175 -7.68 5.46 43.50
N LYS A 1176 -8.19 6.64 43.09
CA LYS A 1176 -9.28 6.91 42.12
C LYS A 1176 -8.73 7.48 40.80
N ILE A 1177 -9.43 7.33 39.68
CA ILE A 1177 -8.86 7.60 38.35
C ILE A 1177 -9.79 8.50 37.53
N LEU A 1178 -9.30 9.67 37.10
CA LEU A 1178 -9.93 10.52 36.09
C LEU A 1178 -9.26 10.23 34.75
N VAL A 1179 -10.01 9.80 33.75
CA VAL A 1179 -9.45 9.54 32.43
C VAL A 1179 -9.73 10.76 31.55
N GLN A 1180 -8.66 11.44 31.15
CA GLN A 1180 -8.69 12.62 30.26
C GLN A 1180 -8.05 12.32 28.91
#